data_AF-Q1DE98-F1
#
_entry.id   AF-Q1DE98-F1
#
_cell.length_a   1.000
_cell.length_b   1.000
_cell.length_c   1.000
_cell.angle_alpha   90.00
_cell.angle_beta   90.00
_cell.angle_gamma   90.00
#
_symmetry.space_group_name_H-M   'P 1'
#
loop_
_entity.id
_entity.type
_entity.pdbx_description
1 polymer ?
#
loop_
_entity_poly.entity_id
_entity_poly.type
_entity_poly.pdbx_seq_one_letter_code
_entity_poly.pdbx_strand_id
1 'polypeptide(L)'
;MKHRASGAPTAFPPGHAGNRRWAAPAPESSRTGGAGSWALGPERASLGGAMTMYTESLRAFLKPVLPYMDDEAVSEIMINGPTDIWIERKGRLTKVDASFTDEGLLGAARNMAQFVGRMLNEERPRLDARLPDGSRIHVVIPPIARKGTTISIRKFFKEKLTVQSLMKFGSLTPQMARLIEAGIATKLNMLVAGGTGSGKTTLLNIVSSLIPDEERILTIEDSAELQLNQSHVVPFESRPPDKFGKGAVDMGDLLHSALRLRPDRIVVGEVRGGEAFHLMQAMNTGHGGSLATTHANTPTDTLRRIESLCLMSGVELPMVAVRAQVASAINFIICCERLHDGSRKTIALSEVLPLNEKGDYRTQDIFVFTPVTKDEDDHILGYHAPTGIIPNFVSKARAYGFHDLDESFFDPATYGLPPPPTFHAGESYSVRWAPSLKHREQGRPDPDHFKQEWAAFEQRLKQDARDAKAGKAAAAPPPPPAPAVQVQVPASHPTPPPSARARPPEPPPAVKPATPVARPAAATPPRPPPAMDDDATPPPTRNPFAEAPEETRTAIPTEAKVEVSEDLLAEDDGPSTVPPRRPPPFTPPSRAPSPNLATGARPALGARRPPPSRPAPESDEDDDSTQGSNGGSEKTQIRPAPSERPRR
;
A
#
# COMPACT_ATOMS: atom_id res chain seq x y z
N MET A 1 75.40 -1.70 22.64
CA MET A 1 76.00 -0.53 23.34
C MET A 1 74.95 0.11 24.26
N LYS A 2 75.10 -0.08 25.59
CA LYS A 2 74.90 0.87 26.72
C LYS A 2 73.59 1.71 26.77
N HIS A 3 72.78 1.81 27.84
CA HIS A 3 72.84 1.46 29.27
C HIS A 3 71.41 1.41 29.89
N ARG A 4 71.25 0.55 30.91
CA ARG A 4 70.36 0.56 32.12
C ARG A 4 69.96 1.96 32.67
N ALA A 5 68.94 2.24 33.49
CA ALA A 5 68.04 1.47 34.38
C ALA A 5 66.87 2.33 34.96
N SER A 6 65.86 1.63 35.50
CA SER A 6 64.91 1.87 36.63
C SER A 6 64.75 3.22 37.36
N GLY A 7 63.49 3.53 37.75
CA GLY A 7 63.14 4.01 39.11
C GLY A 7 62.12 5.16 39.22
N ALA A 8 60.93 4.89 39.78
CA ALA A 8 60.01 5.87 40.42
C ALA A 8 60.43 6.11 41.91
N PRO A 9 59.81 6.95 42.79
CA PRO A 9 58.54 7.72 42.70
C PRO A 9 58.50 9.15 43.39
N THR A 10 57.32 9.80 43.33
CA THR A 10 56.69 10.82 44.24
C THR A 10 57.33 12.20 44.55
N ALA A 11 56.62 13.29 44.20
CA ALA A 11 56.31 14.45 45.08
C ALA A 11 55.26 15.40 44.43
N PHE A 12 54.23 15.79 45.20
CA PHE A 12 53.10 16.69 44.91
C PHE A 12 53.48 18.18 45.08
N PRO A 13 52.77 19.21 44.50
CA PRO A 13 51.35 19.51 44.78
C PRO A 13 50.48 20.06 43.61
N PRO A 14 49.13 19.94 43.68
CA PRO A 14 48.20 20.71 42.86
C PRO A 14 47.45 21.76 43.71
N GLY A 15 47.52 23.02 43.29
CA GLY A 15 46.76 24.12 43.89
C GLY A 15 45.33 24.21 43.34
N HIS A 16 44.37 23.91 44.23
CA HIS A 16 42.97 24.33 44.36
C HIS A 16 42.53 25.63 43.66
N ALA A 17 41.25 25.89 43.31
CA ALA A 17 39.96 25.35 43.77
C ALA A 17 38.84 25.67 42.75
N GLY A 18 37.75 24.88 42.79
CA GLY A 18 36.50 25.29 42.13
C GLY A 18 35.39 24.23 42.07
N ASN A 19 35.03 23.63 43.22
CA ASN A 19 33.85 22.77 43.36
C ASN A 19 32.57 23.44 42.80
N ARG A 20 31.81 22.74 41.94
CA ARG A 20 30.34 22.87 41.88
C ARG A 20 29.69 21.59 41.35
N ARG A 21 28.86 21.00 42.22
CA ARG A 21 27.93 19.89 41.97
C ARG A 21 26.99 20.22 40.82
N TRP A 22 26.71 19.24 39.97
CA TRP A 22 25.64 19.29 38.99
C TRP A 22 24.30 19.14 39.73
N ALA A 23 23.51 20.21 39.71
CA ALA A 23 22.13 20.24 40.19
C ALA A 23 21.17 19.86 39.05
N ALA A 24 20.13 19.12 39.40
CA ALA A 24 18.99 18.83 38.53
C ALA A 24 18.31 20.14 38.04
N PRO A 25 17.83 20.20 36.79
CA PRO A 25 17.11 21.38 36.32
C PRO A 25 15.69 21.41 36.91
N ALA A 26 15.40 22.48 37.64
CA ALA A 26 14.05 22.91 38.00
C ALA A 26 13.46 23.74 36.82
N PRO A 27 12.12 23.83 36.71
CA PRO A 27 11.45 24.18 35.46
C PRO A 27 11.50 25.68 35.19
N GLU A 28 11.86 26.04 33.96
CA GLU A 28 11.86 27.41 33.50
C GLU A 28 10.45 27.82 33.06
N SER A 29 9.96 28.89 33.67
CA SER A 29 8.67 29.52 33.42
C SER A 29 8.52 29.98 31.97
N SER A 30 7.70 29.28 31.19
CA SER A 30 7.28 29.76 29.87
C SER A 30 6.23 30.86 30.03
N ARG A 31 6.60 32.05 29.52
CA ARG A 31 5.69 33.15 29.25
C ARG A 31 4.56 32.65 28.36
N THR A 32 3.32 32.79 28.82
CA THR A 32 2.11 32.62 28.02
C THR A 32 2.00 33.74 26.99
N GLY A 33 2.61 33.53 25.82
CA GLY A 33 2.30 34.29 24.62
C GLY A 33 0.94 33.85 24.09
N GLY A 34 -0.03 34.77 24.10
CA GLY A 34 -1.39 34.52 23.63
C GLY A 34 -1.43 34.08 22.18
N ALA A 35 -1.80 32.82 21.95
CA ALA A 35 -2.38 32.38 20.70
C ALA A 35 -3.87 32.74 20.72
N GLY A 36 -4.28 33.64 19.82
CA GLY A 36 -5.68 34.05 19.68
C GLY A 36 -6.59 32.84 19.48
N SER A 37 -7.55 32.68 20.39
CA SER A 37 -8.66 31.77 20.20
C SER A 37 -9.52 32.32 19.07
N TRP A 38 -9.46 31.67 17.91
CA TRP A 38 -10.61 31.69 17.01
C TRP A 38 -11.68 30.85 17.71
N ALA A 39 -12.63 31.52 18.35
CA ALA A 39 -13.84 30.90 18.87
C ALA A 39 -14.60 30.26 17.69
N LEU A 40 -14.32 28.99 17.46
CA LEU A 40 -15.04 28.14 16.52
C LEU A 40 -16.31 27.65 17.22
N GLY A 41 -17.45 27.89 16.57
CA GLY A 41 -18.80 27.75 17.13
C GLY A 41 -19.26 26.32 17.48
N PRO A 42 -20.51 26.19 17.97
CA PRO A 42 -21.07 24.97 18.58
C PRO A 42 -21.29 23.77 17.64
N GLU A 43 -21.00 23.86 16.33
CA GLU A 43 -21.22 22.77 15.36
C GLU A 43 -20.36 21.52 15.58
N ARG A 44 -19.17 21.64 16.20
CA ARG A 44 -18.34 20.45 16.49
C ARG A 44 -18.90 19.59 17.62
N ALA A 45 -19.64 20.18 18.57
CA ALA A 45 -20.26 19.43 19.66
C ALA A 45 -21.48 18.63 19.18
N SER A 46 -22.25 19.15 18.22
CA SER A 46 -23.37 18.42 17.61
C SER A 46 -22.91 17.29 16.68
N LEU A 47 -21.82 17.50 15.92
CA LEU A 47 -21.19 16.45 15.10
C LEU A 47 -20.60 15.32 15.96
N GLY A 48 -20.00 15.66 17.10
CA GLY A 48 -19.51 14.68 18.08
C GLY A 48 -20.63 13.81 18.66
N GLY A 49 -21.74 14.43 19.08
CA GLY A 49 -22.92 13.74 19.60
C GLY A 49 -23.60 12.82 18.57
N ALA A 50 -23.75 13.32 17.34
CA ALA A 50 -24.28 12.53 16.23
C ALA A 50 -23.39 11.31 15.93
N MET A 51 -22.07 11.49 15.83
CA MET A 51 -21.13 10.38 15.61
C MET A 51 -21.18 9.30 16.70
N THR A 52 -21.34 9.69 17.98
CA THR A 52 -21.54 8.73 19.07
C THR A 52 -22.85 7.95 18.93
N MET A 53 -23.97 8.61 18.65
CA MET A 53 -25.26 7.92 18.45
C MET A 53 -25.25 6.97 17.25
N TYR A 54 -24.60 7.35 16.15
CA TYR A 54 -24.46 6.49 14.98
C TYR A 54 -23.54 5.29 15.24
N THR A 55 -22.48 5.47 16.04
CA THR A 55 -21.61 4.37 16.44
C THR A 55 -22.35 3.37 17.34
N GLU A 56 -23.17 3.86 18.27
CA GLU A 56 -24.03 3.02 19.11
C GLU A 56 -25.08 2.27 18.29
N SER A 57 -25.71 2.95 17.32
CA SER A 57 -26.65 2.33 16.38
C SER A 57 -25.98 1.21 15.59
N LEU A 58 -24.82 1.49 14.98
CA LEU A 58 -24.06 0.51 14.21
C LEU A 58 -23.70 -0.72 15.05
N ARG A 59 -23.23 -0.51 16.28
CA ARG A 59 -22.92 -1.59 17.22
C ARG A 59 -24.18 -2.40 17.58
N ALA A 60 -25.33 -1.75 17.78
CA ALA A 60 -26.59 -2.44 18.05
C ALA A 60 -27.01 -3.37 16.89
N PHE A 61 -26.89 -2.90 15.64
CA PHE A 61 -27.17 -3.72 14.46
C PHE A 61 -26.19 -4.88 14.27
N LEU A 62 -24.93 -4.71 14.66
CA LEU A 62 -23.88 -5.73 14.58
C LEU A 62 -23.76 -6.60 15.83
N LYS A 63 -24.72 -6.52 16.77
CA LYS A 63 -24.67 -7.21 18.07
C LYS A 63 -24.23 -8.68 18.00
N PRO A 64 -24.72 -9.54 17.06
CA PRO A 64 -24.29 -10.93 16.97
C PRO A 64 -22.79 -11.13 16.73
N VAL A 65 -22.12 -10.18 16.06
CA VAL A 65 -20.68 -10.25 15.75
C VAL A 65 -19.82 -9.31 16.57
N LEU A 66 -20.42 -8.47 17.43
CA LEU A 66 -19.70 -7.56 18.32
C LEU A 66 -18.60 -8.23 19.14
N PRO A 67 -18.81 -9.43 19.74
CA PRO A 67 -17.75 -10.09 20.51
C PRO A 67 -16.48 -10.35 19.67
N TYR A 68 -16.62 -10.62 18.37
CA TYR A 68 -15.50 -10.84 17.45
C TYR A 68 -14.93 -9.52 16.89
N MET A 69 -15.77 -8.49 16.76
CA MET A 69 -15.28 -7.14 16.43
C MET A 69 -14.40 -6.57 17.53
N ASP A 70 -14.76 -6.79 18.80
CA ASP A 70 -14.02 -6.30 19.96
C ASP A 70 -12.80 -7.18 20.30
N ASP A 71 -12.74 -8.43 19.82
CA ASP A 71 -11.61 -9.34 20.04
C ASP A 71 -10.40 -8.99 19.14
N GLU A 72 -9.34 -8.43 19.72
CA GLU A 72 -8.10 -8.05 19.02
C GLU A 72 -7.41 -9.21 18.27
N ALA A 73 -7.67 -10.47 18.64
CA ALA A 73 -7.10 -11.62 17.94
C ALA A 73 -7.79 -11.93 16.60
N VAL A 74 -8.98 -11.36 16.36
CA VAL A 74 -9.74 -11.51 15.10
C VAL A 74 -9.32 -10.43 14.11
N SER A 75 -8.92 -10.85 12.91
CA SER A 75 -8.52 -9.96 11.81
C SER A 75 -9.64 -9.68 10.81
N GLU A 76 -10.50 -10.67 10.56
CA GLU A 76 -11.57 -10.57 9.56
C GLU A 76 -12.83 -11.31 10.04
N ILE A 77 -14.00 -10.77 9.68
CA ILE A 77 -15.30 -11.37 9.92
C ILE A 77 -16.01 -11.48 8.57
N MET A 78 -16.41 -12.70 8.20
CA MET A 78 -17.12 -13.00 6.96
C MET A 78 -18.50 -13.55 7.28
N ILE A 79 -19.53 -12.78 6.94
CA ILE A 79 -20.93 -13.16 7.07
C ILE A 79 -21.39 -13.56 5.67
N ASN A 80 -21.47 -14.86 5.38
CA ASN A 80 -21.87 -15.40 4.07
C ASN A 80 -23.39 -15.53 3.91
N GLY A 81 -24.12 -15.15 4.95
CA GLY A 81 -25.56 -15.26 5.10
C GLY A 81 -25.94 -15.17 6.59
N PRO A 82 -27.24 -15.17 6.93
CA PRO A 82 -27.69 -14.93 8.30
C PRO A 82 -27.14 -15.93 9.33
N THR A 83 -26.89 -17.18 8.93
CA THR A 83 -26.45 -18.27 9.83
C THR A 83 -25.08 -18.85 9.48
N ASP A 84 -24.35 -18.25 8.53
CA ASP A 84 -23.03 -18.74 8.11
C ASP A 84 -21.99 -17.64 8.32
N ILE A 85 -21.43 -17.61 9.53
CA ILE A 85 -20.46 -16.61 9.96
C ILE A 85 -19.12 -17.28 10.24
N TRP A 86 -18.07 -16.71 9.65
CA TRP A 86 -16.70 -17.14 9.79
C TRP A 86 -15.86 -15.98 10.31
N ILE A 87 -14.82 -16.30 11.07
CA ILE A 87 -13.82 -15.33 11.50
C ILE A 87 -12.43 -15.84 11.10
N GLU A 88 -11.52 -14.92 10.82
CA GLU A 88 -10.10 -15.21 10.77
C GLU A 88 -9.47 -14.87 12.13
N ARG A 89 -8.87 -15.86 12.79
CA ARG A 89 -8.09 -15.68 14.01
C ARG A 89 -6.72 -16.29 13.80
N LYS A 90 -5.65 -15.50 14.03
CA LYS A 90 -4.25 -15.92 13.85
C LYS A 90 -3.98 -16.61 12.49
N GLY A 91 -4.58 -16.09 11.41
CA GLY A 91 -4.37 -16.64 10.07
C GLY A 91 -5.23 -17.85 9.71
N ARG A 92 -6.04 -18.38 10.63
CA ARG A 92 -6.92 -19.55 10.40
C ARG A 92 -8.39 -19.13 10.37
N LEU A 93 -9.14 -19.72 9.45
CA LEU A 93 -10.58 -19.51 9.32
C LEU A 93 -11.35 -20.48 10.22
N THR A 94 -12.25 -19.95 11.03
CA THR A 94 -13.09 -20.72 11.94
C THR A 94 -14.53 -20.26 11.85
N LYS A 95 -15.46 -21.21 11.71
CA LYS A 95 -16.89 -20.94 11.81
C LYS A 95 -17.27 -20.64 13.26
N VAL A 96 -18.14 -19.67 13.48
CA VAL A 96 -18.58 -19.24 14.81
C VAL A 96 -20.07 -19.48 15.02
N ASP A 97 -20.46 -19.66 16.28
CA ASP A 97 -21.86 -19.75 16.68
C ASP A 97 -22.43 -18.35 16.90
N ALA A 98 -22.64 -17.64 15.78
CA ALA A 98 -23.32 -16.37 15.74
C ALA A 98 -24.27 -16.35 14.55
N SER A 99 -25.41 -15.67 14.70
CA SER A 99 -26.42 -15.60 13.66
C SER A 99 -27.20 -14.30 13.71
N PHE A 100 -27.75 -13.95 12.56
CA PHE A 100 -28.69 -12.86 12.35
C PHE A 100 -30.01 -13.45 11.84
N THR A 101 -31.08 -12.66 11.92
CA THR A 101 -32.23 -12.83 11.04
C THR A 101 -31.90 -12.24 9.66
N ASP A 102 -32.56 -12.71 8.59
CA ASP A 102 -32.39 -12.12 7.25
C ASP A 102 -32.64 -10.60 7.24
N GLU A 103 -33.74 -10.18 7.86
CA GLU A 103 -34.10 -8.76 8.00
C GLU A 103 -33.09 -8.00 8.85
N GLY A 104 -32.59 -8.60 9.94
CA GLY A 104 -31.60 -8.00 10.82
C GLY A 104 -30.27 -7.76 10.13
N LEU A 105 -29.80 -8.73 9.34
CA LEU A 105 -28.56 -8.61 8.58
C LEU A 105 -28.68 -7.58 7.45
N LEU A 106 -29.82 -7.56 6.73
CA LEU A 106 -30.10 -6.54 5.73
C LEU A 106 -30.23 -5.15 6.36
N GLY A 107 -30.85 -5.06 7.54
CA GLY A 107 -30.93 -3.83 8.35
C GLY A 107 -29.54 -3.33 8.74
N ALA A 108 -28.66 -4.21 9.21
CA ALA A 108 -27.26 -3.88 9.52
C ALA A 108 -26.50 -3.37 8.29
N ALA A 109 -26.65 -4.05 7.14
CA ALA A 109 -26.06 -3.63 5.87
C ALA A 109 -26.54 -2.22 5.44
N ARG A 110 -27.84 -1.95 5.53
CA ARG A 110 -28.41 -0.63 5.20
C ARG A 110 -27.98 0.45 6.18
N ASN A 111 -27.89 0.14 7.47
CA ASN A 111 -27.37 1.06 8.48
C ASN A 111 -25.91 1.44 8.21
N MET A 112 -25.06 0.46 7.85
CA MET A 112 -23.68 0.72 7.41
C MET A 112 -23.63 1.62 6.17
N ALA A 113 -24.48 1.37 5.17
CA ALA A 113 -24.55 2.18 3.96
C ALA A 113 -24.92 3.64 4.25
N GLN A 114 -25.93 3.85 5.11
CA GLN A 114 -26.35 5.18 5.55
C GLN A 114 -25.21 5.91 6.28
N PHE A 115 -24.49 5.22 7.16
CA PHE A 115 -23.37 5.80 7.90
C PHE A 115 -22.28 6.35 6.96
N VAL A 116 -21.93 5.61 5.91
CA VAL A 116 -20.88 6.00 4.96
C VAL A 116 -21.40 6.91 3.83
N GLY A 117 -22.66 7.34 3.89
CA GLY A 117 -23.28 8.21 2.90
C GLY A 117 -23.44 7.57 1.52
N ARG A 118 -23.58 6.24 1.44
CA ARG A 118 -23.72 5.49 0.19
C ARG A 118 -25.10 4.82 0.13
N MET A 119 -25.59 4.60 -1.09
CA MET A 119 -26.84 3.88 -1.29
C MET A 119 -26.58 2.37 -1.43
N LEU A 120 -27.42 1.57 -0.79
CA LEU A 120 -27.44 0.11 -0.92
C LEU A 120 -28.90 -0.33 -1.14
N ASN A 121 -29.22 -0.69 -2.38
CA ASN A 121 -30.57 -1.06 -2.84
C ASN A 121 -30.48 -2.04 -4.02
N GLU A 122 -31.61 -2.43 -4.60
CA GLU A 122 -31.66 -3.43 -5.68
C GLU A 122 -30.91 -2.97 -6.95
N GLU A 123 -30.91 -1.67 -7.25
CA GLU A 123 -30.17 -1.10 -8.38
C GLU A 123 -28.65 -1.03 -8.11
N ARG A 124 -28.26 -0.89 -6.83
CA ARG A 124 -26.87 -0.82 -6.36
C ARG A 124 -26.67 -1.84 -5.24
N PRO A 125 -26.65 -3.14 -5.58
CA PRO A 125 -26.70 -4.22 -4.59
C PRO A 125 -25.33 -4.52 -3.95
N ARG A 126 -24.34 -3.63 -4.12
CA ARG A 126 -22.98 -3.78 -3.59
C ARG A 126 -22.45 -2.47 -3.02
N LEU A 127 -21.63 -2.57 -1.99
CA LEU A 127 -21.04 -1.43 -1.30
C LEU A 127 -19.63 -1.74 -0.81
N ASP A 128 -18.70 -0.84 -1.07
CA ASP A 128 -17.36 -0.79 -0.49
C ASP A 128 -17.23 0.48 0.36
N ALA A 129 -16.79 0.34 1.62
CA ALA A 129 -16.65 1.49 2.51
C ALA A 129 -15.73 1.24 3.72
N ARG A 130 -15.59 2.28 4.55
CA ARG A 130 -14.90 2.23 5.84
C ARG A 130 -15.82 2.61 6.98
N LEU A 131 -15.72 1.85 8.06
CA LEU A 131 -16.40 2.10 9.33
C LEU A 131 -15.62 3.14 10.18
N PRO A 132 -16.24 3.74 11.22
CA PRO A 132 -15.59 4.76 12.04
C PRO A 132 -14.34 4.27 12.77
N ASP A 133 -14.25 2.97 13.04
CA ASP A 133 -13.10 2.32 13.67
C ASP A 133 -11.93 2.07 12.69
N GLY A 134 -12.10 2.42 11.41
CA GLY A 134 -11.16 2.20 10.32
C GLY A 134 -11.35 0.88 9.58
N SER A 135 -12.24 0.00 10.06
CA SER A 135 -12.48 -1.31 9.45
C SER A 135 -13.04 -1.15 8.04
N ARG A 136 -12.52 -1.97 7.10
CA ARG A 136 -12.98 -1.98 5.70
C ARG A 136 -14.13 -2.95 5.57
N ILE A 137 -15.19 -2.53 4.90
CA ILE A 137 -16.35 -3.38 4.65
C ILE A 137 -16.61 -3.56 3.16
N HIS A 138 -17.04 -4.76 2.82
CA HIS A 138 -17.68 -5.06 1.54
C HIS A 138 -19.02 -5.73 1.80
N VAL A 139 -20.08 -5.20 1.18
CA VAL A 139 -21.46 -5.69 1.36
C VAL A 139 -22.05 -6.03 0.02
N VAL A 140 -22.76 -7.16 -0.05
CA VAL A 140 -23.51 -7.60 -1.22
C VAL A 140 -24.90 -8.07 -0.76
N ILE A 141 -25.98 -7.58 -1.38
CA ILE A 141 -27.36 -7.94 -1.02
C ILE A 141 -28.03 -8.79 -2.13
N PRO A 142 -29.14 -9.50 -1.83
CA PRO A 142 -29.96 -10.16 -2.86
C PRO A 142 -30.42 -9.18 -3.95
N PRO A 143 -30.67 -9.64 -5.18
CA PRO A 143 -30.68 -11.05 -5.63
C PRO A 143 -29.30 -11.62 -6.00
N ILE A 144 -28.25 -10.81 -6.08
CA ILE A 144 -26.92 -11.28 -6.48
C ILE A 144 -26.23 -12.13 -5.39
N ALA A 145 -26.52 -11.85 -4.12
CA ALA A 145 -26.13 -12.70 -2.99
C ALA A 145 -27.19 -13.79 -2.74
N ARG A 146 -27.05 -14.94 -3.42
CA ARG A 146 -28.05 -16.02 -3.41
C ARG A 146 -28.31 -16.68 -2.04
N LYS A 147 -27.40 -16.52 -1.08
CA LYS A 147 -27.52 -17.06 0.29
C LYS A 147 -28.01 -16.01 1.31
N GLY A 148 -28.54 -14.89 0.83
CA GLY A 148 -28.86 -13.73 1.67
C GLY A 148 -27.73 -12.70 1.68
N THR A 149 -27.94 -11.59 2.40
CA THR A 149 -26.96 -10.51 2.51
C THR A 149 -25.59 -11.06 2.96
N THR A 150 -24.54 -10.66 2.24
CA THR A 150 -23.15 -11.07 2.49
C THR A 150 -22.33 -9.86 2.89
N ILE A 151 -21.53 -9.98 3.94
CA ILE A 151 -20.72 -8.89 4.50
C ILE A 151 -19.32 -9.43 4.83
N SER A 152 -18.26 -8.81 4.31
CA SER A 152 -16.89 -8.99 4.80
C SER A 152 -16.47 -7.74 5.55
N ILE A 153 -15.96 -7.90 6.77
CA ILE A 153 -15.42 -6.86 7.63
C ILE A 153 -13.95 -7.19 7.89
N ARG A 154 -13.05 -6.44 7.28
CA ARG A 154 -11.60 -6.51 7.54
C ARG A 154 -11.24 -5.47 8.58
N LYS A 155 -10.86 -5.91 9.77
CA LYS A 155 -10.61 -5.04 10.89
C LYS A 155 -9.34 -4.22 10.70
N PHE A 156 -9.37 -2.98 11.16
CA PHE A 156 -8.18 -2.15 11.20
C PHE A 156 -7.36 -2.48 12.45
N PHE A 157 -6.14 -2.98 12.27
CA PHE A 157 -5.22 -3.21 13.37
C PHE A 157 -4.62 -1.90 13.84
N LYS A 158 -4.86 -1.55 15.10
CA LYS A 158 -4.30 -0.34 15.73
C LYS A 158 -2.83 -0.49 16.12
N GLU A 159 -2.38 -1.71 16.41
CA GLU A 159 -0.99 -1.95 16.80
C GLU A 159 -0.07 -1.92 15.58
N LYS A 160 0.90 -1.00 15.63
CA LYS A 160 1.96 -0.90 14.63
C LYS A 160 2.96 -2.02 14.84
N LEU A 161 2.98 -2.99 13.92
CA LEU A 161 4.03 -4.00 13.89
C LEU A 161 5.37 -3.36 13.55
N THR A 162 6.43 -3.87 14.16
CA THR A 162 7.81 -3.40 13.96
C THR A 162 8.65 -4.50 13.31
N VAL A 163 9.84 -4.17 12.80
CA VAL A 163 10.82 -5.17 12.35
C VAL A 163 11.10 -6.20 13.45
N GLN A 164 11.20 -5.75 14.71
CA GLN A 164 11.39 -6.62 15.87
C GLN A 164 10.21 -7.58 16.07
N SER A 165 8.99 -7.14 15.79
CA SER A 165 7.80 -8.01 15.83
C SER A 165 7.91 -9.13 14.80
N LEU A 166 8.32 -8.83 13.56
CA LEU A 166 8.51 -9.86 12.52
C LEU A 166 9.58 -10.89 12.89
N MET A 167 10.67 -10.44 13.51
CA MET A 167 11.72 -11.35 14.00
C MET A 167 11.20 -12.25 15.12
N LYS A 168 10.41 -11.71 16.06
CA LYS A 168 9.75 -12.51 17.11
C LYS A 168 8.76 -13.55 16.55
N PHE A 169 8.07 -13.24 15.46
CA PHE A 169 7.20 -14.19 14.76
C PHE A 169 7.98 -15.18 13.86
N GLY A 170 9.30 -15.00 13.75
CA GLY A 170 10.16 -15.74 12.84
C GLY A 170 9.75 -15.56 11.37
N SER A 171 9.15 -14.42 11.02
CA SER A 171 8.76 -14.07 9.64
C SER A 171 9.94 -13.57 8.81
N LEU A 172 11.02 -13.16 9.49
CA LEU A 172 12.23 -12.59 8.91
C LEU A 172 13.38 -12.73 9.92
N THR A 173 14.62 -12.84 9.47
CA THR A 173 15.82 -12.90 10.33
C THR A 173 16.50 -11.53 10.47
N PRO A 174 17.33 -11.31 11.51
CA PRO A 174 18.11 -10.08 11.63
C PRO A 174 18.96 -9.76 10.39
N GLN A 175 19.53 -10.78 9.75
CA GLN A 175 20.33 -10.66 8.54
C GLN A 175 19.49 -10.17 7.37
N MET A 176 18.30 -10.75 7.17
CA MET A 176 17.36 -10.29 6.15
C MET A 176 16.94 -8.83 6.40
N ALA A 177 16.69 -8.44 7.66
CA ALA A 177 16.33 -7.07 8.01
C ALA A 177 17.47 -6.10 7.67
N ARG A 178 18.70 -6.49 7.99
CA ARG A 178 19.90 -5.73 7.70
C ARG A 178 20.14 -5.54 6.20
N LEU A 179 19.88 -6.57 5.39
CA LEU A 179 19.96 -6.47 3.94
C LEU A 179 18.91 -5.52 3.36
N ILE A 180 17.67 -5.59 3.86
CA ILE A 180 16.59 -4.68 3.47
C ILE A 180 16.94 -3.23 3.86
N GLU A 181 17.44 -3.01 5.07
CA GLU A 181 17.90 -1.69 5.54
C GLU A 181 18.97 -1.11 4.60
N ALA A 182 19.96 -1.92 4.20
CA ALA A 182 20.98 -1.51 3.24
C ALA A 182 20.38 -1.16 1.86
N GLY A 183 19.42 -1.94 1.39
CA GLY A 183 18.70 -1.64 0.15
C GLY A 183 17.90 -0.33 0.23
N ILE A 184 17.26 -0.06 1.37
CA ILE A 184 16.54 1.20 1.62
C ILE A 184 17.52 2.37 1.65
N ALA A 185 18.61 2.29 2.41
CA ALA A 185 19.62 3.34 2.51
C ALA A 185 20.29 3.65 1.15
N THR A 186 20.42 2.64 0.29
CA THR A 186 20.98 2.79 -1.07
C THR A 186 19.94 3.15 -2.14
N LYS A 187 18.69 3.42 -1.72
CA LYS A 187 17.56 3.80 -2.59
C LYS A 187 17.23 2.79 -3.69
N LEU A 188 17.25 1.50 -3.37
CA LEU A 188 16.72 0.48 -4.26
C LEU A 188 15.19 0.61 -4.36
N ASN A 189 14.68 0.50 -5.58
CA ASN A 189 13.24 0.34 -5.79
C ASN A 189 12.84 -1.09 -5.44
N MET A 190 11.87 -1.25 -4.53
CA MET A 190 11.48 -2.55 -4.01
C MET A 190 10.00 -2.85 -4.19
N LEU A 191 9.69 -4.10 -4.52
CA LEU A 191 8.32 -4.61 -4.54
C LEU A 191 8.12 -5.65 -3.45
N VAL A 192 7.04 -5.51 -2.68
CA VAL A 192 6.56 -6.54 -1.76
C VAL A 192 5.47 -7.35 -2.46
N ALA A 193 5.73 -8.63 -2.70
CA ALA A 193 4.84 -9.53 -3.41
C ALA A 193 4.26 -10.60 -2.48
N GLY A 194 3.09 -11.14 -2.85
CA GLY A 194 2.43 -12.21 -2.12
C GLY A 194 0.94 -12.35 -2.43
N GLY A 195 0.35 -13.48 -2.01
CA GLY A 195 -1.08 -13.74 -2.11
C GLY A 195 -1.95 -12.83 -1.23
N THR A 196 -3.27 -13.02 -1.32
CA THR A 196 -4.21 -12.34 -0.40
C THR A 196 -3.98 -12.82 1.03
N GLY A 197 -3.93 -11.87 1.98
CA GLY A 197 -3.73 -12.18 3.39
C GLY A 197 -2.31 -12.64 3.78
N SER A 198 -1.33 -12.58 2.88
CA SER A 198 0.07 -12.93 3.18
C SER A 198 0.81 -11.91 4.05
N GLY A 199 0.25 -10.71 4.20
CA GLY A 199 0.85 -9.62 4.98
C GLY A 199 1.66 -8.61 4.17
N LYS A 200 1.46 -8.51 2.85
CA LYS A 200 2.15 -7.55 1.98
C LYS A 200 2.15 -6.12 2.51
N THR A 201 0.98 -5.53 2.77
CA THR A 201 0.90 -4.14 3.23
C THR A 201 1.54 -3.96 4.60
N THR A 202 1.40 -4.94 5.48
CA THR A 202 2.09 -4.96 6.78
C THR A 202 3.60 -4.93 6.61
N LEU A 203 4.14 -5.79 5.73
CA LEU A 203 5.57 -5.85 5.45
C LEU A 203 6.04 -4.56 4.76
N LEU A 204 5.29 -4.03 3.81
CA LEU A 204 5.57 -2.73 3.19
C LEU A 204 5.62 -1.61 4.23
N ASN A 205 4.68 -1.55 5.17
CA ASN A 205 4.66 -0.54 6.21
C ASN A 205 5.92 -0.61 7.09
N ILE A 206 6.35 -1.82 7.43
CA ILE A 206 7.55 -2.08 8.22
C ILE A 206 8.82 -1.74 7.44
N VAL A 207 8.93 -2.15 6.18
CA VAL A 207 10.07 -1.82 5.32
C VAL A 207 10.14 -0.31 5.09
N SER A 208 8.99 0.35 4.89
CA SER A 208 8.90 1.80 4.75
C SER A 208 9.30 2.53 6.03
N SER A 209 9.13 1.93 7.21
CA SER A 209 9.59 2.52 8.48
C SER A 209 11.12 2.61 8.61
N LEU A 210 11.87 1.92 7.73
CA LEU A 210 13.33 2.00 7.67
C LEU A 210 13.84 3.19 6.82
N ILE A 211 12.93 3.92 6.15
CA ILE A 211 13.29 5.12 5.40
C ILE A 211 13.76 6.21 6.39
N PRO A 212 14.91 6.88 6.14
CA PRO A 212 15.39 7.99 6.97
C PRO A 212 14.38 9.12 7.14
N ASP A 213 14.34 9.73 8.33
CA ASP A 213 13.36 10.76 8.70
C ASP A 213 13.50 12.06 7.88
N GLU A 214 14.65 12.29 7.27
CA GLU A 214 14.94 13.47 6.45
C GLU A 214 14.31 13.39 5.04
N GLU A 215 13.86 12.20 4.61
CA GLU A 215 13.28 12.00 3.29
C GLU A 215 11.79 12.38 3.25
N ARG A 216 11.37 13.13 2.22
CA ARG A 216 9.96 13.41 1.95
C ARG A 216 9.30 12.23 1.26
N ILE A 217 8.31 11.64 1.92
CA ILE A 217 7.63 10.42 1.44
C ILE A 217 6.21 10.76 1.01
N LEU A 218 5.83 10.37 -0.21
CA LEU A 218 4.46 10.44 -0.68
C LEU A 218 3.87 9.04 -0.71
N THR A 219 2.77 8.81 0.02
CA THR A 219 2.05 7.54 -0.04
C THR A 219 0.86 7.67 -0.99
N ILE A 220 0.57 6.62 -1.76
CA ILE A 220 -0.54 6.58 -2.71
C ILE A 220 -1.28 5.26 -2.53
N GLU A 221 -2.56 5.31 -2.19
CA GLU A 221 -3.34 4.12 -1.89
C GLU A 221 -4.77 4.23 -2.41
N ASP A 222 -5.38 3.12 -2.80
CA ASP A 222 -6.85 3.10 -3.02
C ASP A 222 -7.65 3.34 -1.75
N SER A 223 -7.05 2.94 -0.63
CA SER A 223 -7.63 3.11 0.68
C SER A 223 -6.48 3.21 1.67
N ALA A 224 -6.44 4.25 2.51
CA ALA A 224 -5.30 4.54 3.37
C ALA A 224 -5.02 3.43 4.41
N GLU A 225 -4.05 2.56 4.18
CA GLU A 225 -3.66 1.42 5.02
C GLU A 225 -2.27 1.64 5.64
N LEU A 226 -1.40 2.38 4.95
CA LEU A 226 -0.04 2.68 5.37
C LEU A 226 -0.02 3.66 6.55
N GLN A 227 0.87 3.37 7.51
CA GLN A 227 1.01 4.16 8.75
C GLN A 227 2.50 4.42 9.02
N LEU A 228 3.09 5.25 8.18
CA LEU A 228 4.49 5.66 8.31
C LEU A 228 4.66 6.63 9.48
N ASN A 229 5.77 6.48 10.22
CA ASN A 229 6.06 7.29 11.42
C ASN A 229 6.98 8.47 11.12
N GLN A 230 7.57 8.53 9.92
CA GLN A 230 8.48 9.58 9.52
C GLN A 230 7.82 10.95 9.57
N SER A 231 8.63 11.96 9.85
CA SER A 231 8.14 13.33 10.05
C SER A 231 7.53 13.95 8.79
N HIS A 232 7.98 13.55 7.60
CA HIS A 232 7.65 14.22 6.35
C HIS A 232 6.88 13.33 5.36
N VAL A 233 5.72 12.83 5.81
CA VAL A 233 4.82 11.99 5.01
C VAL A 233 3.64 12.79 4.46
N VAL A 234 3.36 12.64 3.16
CA VAL A 234 2.20 13.24 2.48
C VAL A 234 1.33 12.12 1.91
N PRO A 235 0.20 11.79 2.55
CA PRO A 235 -0.66 10.71 2.10
C PRO A 235 -1.66 11.15 1.03
N PHE A 236 -1.77 10.34 -0.02
CA PHE A 236 -2.78 10.44 -1.06
C PHE A 236 -3.64 9.17 -1.11
N GLU A 237 -4.94 9.39 -1.30
CA GLU A 237 -5.94 8.33 -1.38
C GLU A 237 -6.75 8.53 -2.66
N SER A 238 -6.94 7.45 -3.42
CA SER A 238 -7.77 7.47 -4.62
C SER A 238 -9.22 7.73 -4.23
N ARG A 239 -9.99 8.31 -5.16
CA ARG A 239 -11.39 8.63 -4.92
C ARG A 239 -12.24 7.97 -6.01
N PRO A 240 -13.12 7.02 -5.66
CA PRO A 240 -14.07 6.49 -6.64
C PRO A 240 -15.04 7.59 -7.08
N PRO A 241 -15.68 7.45 -8.26
CA PRO A 241 -16.66 8.42 -8.71
C PRO A 241 -17.83 8.57 -7.73
N ASP A 242 -18.49 9.72 -7.81
CA ASP A 242 -19.73 9.99 -7.10
C ASP A 242 -20.90 9.15 -7.64
N LYS A 243 -22.09 9.35 -7.05
CA LYS A 243 -23.29 8.61 -7.46
C LYS A 243 -23.72 8.85 -8.92
N PHE A 244 -23.20 9.88 -9.57
CA PHE A 244 -23.45 10.23 -10.97
C PHE A 244 -22.27 9.88 -11.89
N GLY A 245 -21.26 9.15 -11.39
CA GLY A 245 -20.09 8.77 -12.19
C GLY A 245 -19.02 9.87 -12.30
N LYS A 246 -19.12 10.97 -11.55
CA LYS A 246 -18.24 12.15 -11.68
C LYS A 246 -17.19 12.21 -10.58
N GLY A 247 -16.07 12.87 -10.88
CA GLY A 247 -15.05 13.20 -9.88
C GLY A 247 -14.20 12.02 -9.40
N ALA A 248 -14.10 10.94 -10.17
CA ALA A 248 -13.09 9.92 -9.92
C ALA A 248 -11.68 10.54 -9.95
N VAL A 249 -10.81 10.06 -9.08
CA VAL A 249 -9.36 10.35 -9.09
C VAL A 249 -8.69 9.01 -8.84
N ASP A 250 -8.00 8.49 -9.84
CA ASP A 250 -7.36 7.17 -9.74
C ASP A 250 -5.91 7.27 -9.21
N MET A 251 -5.27 6.12 -8.99
CA MET A 251 -3.88 6.08 -8.53
C MET A 251 -2.89 6.64 -9.56
N GLY A 252 -3.22 6.60 -10.86
CA GLY A 252 -2.43 7.19 -11.94
C GLY A 252 -2.40 8.71 -11.85
N ASP A 253 -3.56 9.34 -11.63
CA ASP A 253 -3.70 10.79 -11.40
C ASP A 253 -2.85 11.25 -10.19
N LEU A 254 -2.89 10.46 -9.12
CA LEU A 254 -2.12 10.73 -7.90
C LEU A 254 -0.62 10.57 -8.12
N LEU A 255 -0.19 9.55 -8.85
CA LEU A 255 1.22 9.35 -9.22
C LEU A 255 1.72 10.51 -10.08
N HIS A 256 0.95 10.93 -11.08
CA HIS A 256 1.28 12.09 -11.92
C HIS A 256 1.40 13.39 -11.11
N SER A 257 0.56 13.56 -10.09
CA SER A 257 0.62 14.69 -9.18
C SER A 257 1.85 14.61 -8.27
N ALA A 258 2.16 13.43 -7.73
CA ALA A 258 3.28 13.18 -6.84
C ALA A 258 4.63 13.60 -7.45
N LEU A 259 4.84 13.32 -8.74
CA LEU A 259 6.08 13.68 -9.46
C LEU A 259 6.39 15.19 -9.45
N ARG A 260 5.38 16.05 -9.23
CA ARG A 260 5.55 17.52 -9.18
C ARG A 260 5.74 18.06 -7.76
N LEU A 261 5.70 17.20 -6.75
CA LEU A 261 5.75 17.58 -5.34
C LEU A 261 7.10 17.30 -4.69
N ARG A 262 8.14 17.11 -5.52
CA ARG A 262 9.51 16.80 -5.11
C ARG A 262 9.56 15.68 -4.06
N PRO A 263 9.04 14.48 -4.37
CA PRO A 263 9.16 13.35 -3.46
C PRO A 263 10.61 12.85 -3.45
N ASP A 264 11.14 12.54 -2.27
CA ASP A 264 12.37 11.74 -2.15
C ASP A 264 12.05 10.26 -2.37
N ARG A 265 10.82 9.84 -2.01
CA ARG A 265 10.26 8.50 -2.24
C ARG A 265 8.77 8.54 -2.53
N ILE A 266 8.33 7.57 -3.33
CA ILE A 266 6.93 7.27 -3.56
C ILE A 266 6.66 5.86 -3.02
N VAL A 267 5.63 5.73 -2.19
CA VAL A 267 5.20 4.45 -1.62
C VAL A 267 3.78 4.17 -2.08
N VAL A 268 3.59 3.15 -2.91
CA VAL A 268 2.27 2.77 -3.43
C VAL A 268 1.74 1.58 -2.65
N GLY A 269 0.58 1.73 -2.00
CA GLY A 269 -0.01 0.69 -1.15
C GLY A 269 -0.18 -0.63 -1.89
N GLU A 270 -0.76 -0.61 -3.09
CA GLU A 270 -0.88 -1.78 -3.96
C GLU A 270 -1.07 -1.37 -5.42
N VAL A 271 -0.33 -2.01 -6.33
CA VAL A 271 -0.45 -1.81 -7.78
C VAL A 271 -1.33 -2.91 -8.38
N ARG A 272 -2.43 -2.51 -9.02
CA ARG A 272 -3.51 -3.36 -9.52
C ARG A 272 -3.90 -3.12 -10.98
N GLY A 273 -3.50 -2.01 -11.58
CA GLY A 273 -3.89 -1.60 -12.93
C GLY A 273 -2.83 -0.80 -13.68
N GLY A 274 -3.28 0.02 -14.63
CA GLY A 274 -2.43 0.83 -15.51
C GLY A 274 -1.51 1.82 -14.80
N GLU A 275 -1.78 2.14 -13.53
CA GLU A 275 -0.91 2.97 -12.69
C GLU A 275 0.50 2.38 -12.52
N ALA A 276 0.65 1.07 -12.75
CA ALA A 276 1.96 0.42 -12.83
C ALA A 276 2.92 1.14 -13.78
N PHE A 277 2.43 1.59 -14.95
CA PHE A 277 3.24 2.30 -15.92
C PHE A 277 3.77 3.63 -15.38
N HIS A 278 2.93 4.39 -14.66
CA HIS A 278 3.32 5.66 -14.06
C HIS A 278 4.32 5.47 -12.90
N LEU A 279 4.12 4.43 -12.09
CA LEU A 279 5.09 4.05 -11.05
C LEU A 279 6.43 3.67 -11.65
N MET A 280 6.42 2.86 -12.71
CA MET A 280 7.61 2.46 -13.45
C MET A 280 8.36 3.66 -14.04
N GLN A 281 7.63 4.63 -14.60
CA GLN A 281 8.22 5.88 -15.07
C GLN A 281 8.85 6.66 -13.90
N ALA A 282 8.17 6.77 -12.76
CA ALA A 282 8.70 7.45 -11.58
C ALA A 282 10.03 6.83 -11.12
N MET A 283 10.06 5.50 -11.02
CA MET A 283 11.23 4.71 -10.62
C MET A 283 12.43 4.92 -11.56
N ASN A 284 12.18 5.01 -12.86
CA ASN A 284 13.23 5.24 -13.87
C ASN A 284 13.69 6.71 -13.99
N THR A 285 12.85 7.68 -13.59
CA THR A 285 13.08 9.12 -13.85
C THR A 285 13.54 9.92 -12.63
N GLY A 286 14.26 9.26 -11.70
CA GLY A 286 14.93 9.95 -10.59
C GLY A 286 14.18 9.92 -9.25
N HIS A 287 13.07 9.19 -9.14
CA HIS A 287 12.38 8.93 -7.87
C HIS A 287 12.73 7.52 -7.37
N GLY A 288 14.04 7.26 -7.24
CA GLY A 288 14.58 6.00 -6.75
C GLY A 288 14.26 5.77 -5.27
N GLY A 289 14.32 4.52 -4.83
CA GLY A 289 13.91 4.13 -3.48
C GLY A 289 12.40 4.01 -3.29
N SER A 290 11.65 3.98 -4.40
CA SER A 290 10.19 3.80 -4.39
C SER A 290 9.82 2.38 -3.98
N LEU A 291 8.73 2.26 -3.24
CA LEU A 291 8.26 0.99 -2.68
C LEU A 291 6.82 0.73 -3.11
N ALA A 292 6.46 -0.51 -3.41
CA ALA A 292 5.07 -0.84 -3.65
C ALA A 292 4.73 -2.29 -3.31
N THR A 293 3.44 -2.61 -3.24
CA THR A 293 3.00 -4.01 -3.21
C THR A 293 2.31 -4.45 -4.50
N THR A 294 2.35 -5.74 -4.80
CA THR A 294 1.55 -6.34 -5.87
C THR A 294 1.25 -7.81 -5.59
N HIS A 295 0.24 -8.36 -6.26
CA HIS A 295 -0.13 -9.77 -6.14
C HIS A 295 0.69 -10.64 -7.09
N ALA A 296 1.59 -11.42 -6.52
CA ALA A 296 2.36 -12.46 -7.20
C ALA A 296 2.92 -13.43 -6.15
N ASN A 297 3.23 -14.66 -6.56
CA ASN A 297 3.71 -15.69 -5.63
C ASN A 297 5.21 -15.97 -5.77
N THR A 298 5.84 -15.53 -6.86
CA THR A 298 7.28 -15.70 -7.09
C THR A 298 7.91 -14.38 -7.54
N PRO A 299 9.24 -14.20 -7.39
CA PRO A 299 9.93 -13.01 -7.86
C PRO A 299 9.75 -12.78 -9.37
N THR A 300 9.92 -13.82 -10.19
CA THR A 300 9.76 -13.70 -11.64
C THR A 300 8.31 -13.42 -12.05
N ASP A 301 7.32 -14.04 -11.39
CA ASP A 301 5.91 -13.73 -11.66
C ASP A 301 5.53 -12.31 -11.22
N THR A 302 6.23 -11.76 -10.22
CA THR A 302 6.06 -10.35 -9.83
C THR A 302 6.41 -9.42 -10.99
N LEU A 303 7.52 -9.68 -11.68
CA LEU A 303 7.92 -8.88 -12.85
C LEU A 303 6.93 -9.03 -14.01
N ARG A 304 6.49 -10.27 -14.31
CA ARG A 304 5.45 -10.54 -15.33
C ARG A 304 4.11 -9.89 -14.97
N ARG A 305 3.79 -9.81 -13.68
CA ARG A 305 2.59 -9.12 -13.20
C ARG A 305 2.69 -7.63 -13.48
N ILE A 306 3.80 -6.98 -13.13
CA ILE A 306 4.01 -5.55 -13.41
C ILE A 306 3.98 -5.27 -14.91
N GLU A 307 4.59 -6.12 -15.74
CA GLU A 307 4.47 -6.06 -17.22
C GLU A 307 3.02 -6.04 -17.66
N SER A 308 2.24 -7.01 -17.21
CA SER A 308 0.82 -7.13 -17.57
C SER A 308 0.02 -5.90 -17.14
N LEU A 309 0.31 -5.37 -15.95
CA LEU A 309 -0.34 -4.16 -15.44
C LEU A 309 0.05 -2.90 -16.25
N CYS A 310 1.31 -2.81 -16.69
CA CYS A 310 1.73 -1.70 -17.56
C CYS A 310 0.98 -1.70 -18.89
N LEU A 311 0.69 -2.87 -19.46
CA LEU A 311 -0.09 -2.98 -20.70
C LEU A 311 -1.55 -2.51 -20.54
N MET A 312 -2.07 -2.44 -19.32
CA MET A 312 -3.40 -1.91 -19.03
C MET A 312 -3.46 -0.38 -19.01
N SER A 313 -2.32 0.32 -19.11
CA SER A 313 -2.26 1.79 -19.12
C SER A 313 -2.80 2.42 -20.40
N GLY A 314 -3.01 1.63 -21.46
CA GLY A 314 -3.36 2.11 -22.79
C GLY A 314 -2.19 2.66 -23.60
N VAL A 315 -0.97 2.63 -23.05
CA VAL A 315 0.25 3.00 -23.78
C VAL A 315 0.74 1.81 -24.60
N GLU A 316 0.81 1.97 -25.92
CA GLU A 316 1.32 0.95 -26.82
C GLU A 316 2.84 1.01 -26.91
N LEU A 317 3.50 0.02 -26.31
CA LEU A 317 4.95 -0.18 -26.41
C LEU A 317 5.23 -1.62 -26.85
N PRO A 318 6.30 -1.86 -27.64
CA PRO A 318 6.77 -3.21 -27.90
C PRO A 318 7.04 -3.95 -26.59
N MET A 319 6.67 -5.23 -26.51
CA MET A 319 6.77 -6.01 -25.27
C MET A 319 8.18 -6.01 -24.67
N VAL A 320 9.20 -6.14 -25.52
CA VAL A 320 10.61 -6.11 -25.08
C VAL A 320 10.98 -4.77 -24.44
N ALA A 321 10.41 -3.66 -24.91
CA ALA A 321 10.64 -2.34 -24.32
C ALA A 321 9.98 -2.22 -22.94
N VAL A 322 8.75 -2.76 -22.78
CA VAL A 322 8.08 -2.82 -21.46
C VAL A 322 8.92 -3.65 -20.49
N ARG A 323 9.36 -4.84 -20.92
CA ARG A 323 10.22 -5.72 -20.11
C ARG A 323 11.52 -5.04 -19.69
N ALA A 324 12.17 -4.35 -20.63
CA ALA A 324 13.41 -3.64 -20.35
C ALA A 324 13.19 -2.54 -19.31
N GLN A 325 12.09 -1.80 -19.41
CA GLN A 325 11.72 -0.79 -18.41
C GLN A 325 11.44 -1.43 -17.04
N VAL A 326 10.67 -2.52 -16.99
CA VAL A 326 10.35 -3.29 -15.76
C VAL A 326 11.61 -3.77 -15.06
N ALA A 327 12.50 -4.47 -15.78
CA ALA A 327 13.76 -4.98 -15.23
C ALA A 327 14.73 -3.86 -14.81
N SER A 328 14.69 -2.71 -15.50
CA SER A 328 15.52 -1.55 -15.16
C SER A 328 15.04 -0.85 -13.89
N ALA A 329 13.74 -0.69 -13.68
CA ALA A 329 13.23 0.13 -12.59
C ALA A 329 13.11 -0.62 -11.28
N ILE A 330 12.80 -1.92 -11.29
CA ILE A 330 12.67 -2.71 -10.05
C ILE A 330 14.04 -3.32 -9.74
N ASN A 331 14.56 -3.11 -8.53
CA ASN A 331 15.86 -3.64 -8.14
C ASN A 331 15.76 -4.84 -7.21
N PHE A 332 14.73 -4.87 -6.36
CA PHE A 332 14.59 -5.87 -5.31
C PHE A 332 13.14 -6.31 -5.10
N ILE A 333 12.93 -7.59 -4.84
CA ILE A 333 11.61 -8.16 -4.58
C ILE A 333 11.63 -8.88 -3.23
N ILE A 334 10.60 -8.63 -2.42
CA ILE A 334 10.37 -9.23 -1.11
C ILE A 334 9.08 -10.04 -1.23
N CYS A 335 9.18 -11.36 -1.36
CA CYS A 335 8.02 -12.22 -1.44
C CYS A 335 7.60 -12.69 -0.05
N CYS A 336 6.31 -12.62 0.25
CA CYS A 336 5.72 -13.11 1.49
C CYS A 336 4.53 -14.04 1.23
N GLU A 337 4.40 -15.06 2.07
CA GLU A 337 3.36 -16.07 1.96
C GLU A 337 2.70 -16.33 3.32
N ARG A 338 1.40 -16.64 3.30
CA ARG A 338 0.71 -17.24 4.44
C ARG A 338 0.74 -18.76 4.27
N LEU A 339 1.46 -19.42 5.16
CA LEU A 339 1.59 -20.87 5.20
C LEU A 339 0.29 -21.52 5.69
N HIS A 340 0.14 -22.84 5.47
CA HIS A 340 -1.10 -23.56 5.84
C HIS A 340 -1.41 -23.54 7.33
N ASP A 341 -0.39 -23.37 8.17
CA ASP A 341 -0.55 -23.27 9.62
C ASP A 341 -1.07 -21.88 10.07
N GLY A 342 -1.24 -20.94 9.13
CA GLY A 342 -1.68 -19.56 9.37
C GLY A 342 -0.53 -18.58 9.58
N SER A 343 0.70 -19.05 9.73
CA SER A 343 1.88 -18.20 9.90
C SER A 343 2.22 -17.47 8.60
N ARG A 344 2.79 -16.27 8.73
CA ARG A 344 3.22 -15.45 7.59
C ARG A 344 4.73 -15.40 7.55
N LYS A 345 5.36 -15.79 6.45
CA LYS A 345 6.81 -15.83 6.28
C LYS A 345 7.26 -15.04 5.06
N THR A 346 8.45 -14.45 5.15
CA THR A 346 9.14 -13.86 3.99
C THR A 346 9.82 -14.99 3.25
N ILE A 347 9.24 -15.44 2.13
CA ILE A 347 9.70 -16.64 1.43
C ILE A 347 10.96 -16.42 0.61
N ALA A 348 11.16 -15.21 0.07
CA ALA A 348 12.32 -14.88 -0.73
C ALA A 348 12.65 -13.38 -0.66
N LEU A 349 13.94 -13.07 -0.62
CA LEU A 349 14.51 -11.75 -0.94
C LEU A 349 15.32 -11.90 -2.22
N SER A 350 14.92 -11.22 -3.29
CA SER A 350 15.49 -11.48 -4.61
C SER A 350 15.95 -10.19 -5.29
N GLU A 351 17.16 -10.21 -5.85
CA GLU A 351 17.68 -9.15 -6.71
C GLU A 351 17.15 -9.35 -8.14
N VAL A 352 16.70 -8.26 -8.77
CA VAL A 352 16.30 -8.26 -10.17
C VAL A 352 17.51 -7.96 -11.04
N LEU A 353 17.71 -8.76 -12.09
CA LEU A 353 18.81 -8.60 -13.04
C LEU A 353 18.33 -8.00 -14.37
N PRO A 354 19.26 -7.48 -15.20
CA PRO A 354 18.97 -7.18 -16.59
C PRO A 354 18.37 -8.39 -17.32
N LEU A 355 17.58 -8.11 -18.35
CA LEU A 355 17.02 -9.14 -19.22
C LEU A 355 18.12 -10.01 -19.82
N ASN A 356 17.80 -11.29 -20.08
CA ASN A 356 18.69 -12.14 -20.87
C ASN A 356 18.69 -11.72 -22.36
N GLU A 357 19.54 -12.35 -23.16
CA GLU A 357 19.65 -12.11 -24.61
C GLU A 357 18.33 -12.39 -25.36
N LYS A 358 17.44 -13.22 -24.80
CA LYS A 358 16.11 -13.53 -25.35
C LYS A 358 15.04 -12.53 -24.93
N GLY A 359 15.36 -11.58 -24.03
CA GLY A 359 14.41 -10.60 -23.50
C GLY A 359 13.52 -11.15 -22.37
N ASP A 360 13.95 -12.19 -21.65
CA ASP A 360 13.23 -12.73 -20.49
C ASP A 360 13.78 -12.17 -19.17
N TYR A 361 12.91 -12.08 -18.16
CA TYR A 361 13.26 -11.64 -16.83
C TYR A 361 14.17 -12.62 -16.10
N ARG A 362 15.09 -12.06 -15.31
CA ARG A 362 15.98 -12.81 -14.45
C ARG A 362 15.98 -12.25 -13.04
N THR A 363 15.97 -13.16 -12.07
CA THR A 363 16.02 -12.85 -10.64
C THR A 363 17.03 -13.78 -9.97
N GLN A 364 17.65 -13.29 -8.89
CA GLN A 364 18.55 -14.06 -8.04
C GLN A 364 18.01 -14.03 -6.61
N ASP A 365 17.67 -15.19 -6.06
CA ASP A 365 17.24 -15.29 -4.67
C ASP A 365 18.47 -15.19 -3.77
N ILE A 366 18.48 -14.20 -2.88
CA ILE A 366 19.59 -13.91 -1.97
C ILE A 366 19.35 -14.57 -0.61
N PHE A 367 18.11 -14.51 -0.13
CA PHE A 367 17.63 -15.24 1.04
C PHE A 367 16.35 -15.98 0.68
N VAL A 368 16.18 -17.19 1.20
CA VAL A 368 14.96 -17.99 1.01
C VAL A 368 14.53 -18.62 2.32
N PHE A 369 13.22 -18.78 2.50
CA PHE A 369 12.65 -19.64 3.53
C PHE A 369 12.48 -21.05 2.98
N THR A 370 13.06 -22.05 3.65
CA THR A 370 12.86 -23.45 3.31
C THR A 370 12.02 -24.14 4.39
N PRO A 371 10.79 -24.61 4.08
CA PRO A 371 10.05 -25.49 4.97
C PRO A 371 10.76 -26.85 5.02
N VAL A 372 10.93 -27.40 6.23
CA VAL A 372 11.65 -28.66 6.45
C VAL A 372 10.70 -29.75 6.91
N THR A 373 9.88 -29.46 7.93
CA THR A 373 9.02 -30.46 8.56
C THR A 373 7.87 -29.78 9.30
N LYS A 374 7.06 -30.55 10.03
CA LYS A 374 6.01 -30.02 10.92
C LYS A 374 6.25 -30.45 12.36
N ASP A 375 5.77 -29.64 13.30
CA ASP A 375 5.71 -30.00 14.72
C ASP A 375 4.46 -30.86 15.05
N GLU A 376 4.30 -31.20 16.32
CA GLU A 376 3.18 -32.01 16.83
C GLU A 376 1.81 -31.29 16.75
N ASP A 377 1.81 -29.96 16.62
CA ASP A 377 0.62 -29.12 16.53
C ASP A 377 0.32 -28.69 15.06
N ASP A 378 0.94 -29.37 14.09
CA ASP A 378 0.87 -29.13 12.64
C ASP A 378 1.42 -27.75 12.20
N HIS A 379 2.28 -27.11 13.00
CA HIS A 379 3.00 -25.90 12.58
C HIS A 379 4.18 -26.25 11.68
N ILE A 380 4.44 -25.41 10.69
CA ILE A 380 5.57 -25.60 9.78
C ILE A 380 6.86 -25.16 10.46
N LEU A 381 7.79 -26.10 10.58
CA LEU A 381 9.16 -25.84 10.96
C LEU A 381 10.00 -25.66 9.70
N GLY A 382 10.68 -24.53 9.62
CA GLY A 382 11.56 -24.18 8.52
C GLY A 382 12.56 -23.12 8.96
N TYR A 383 13.43 -22.73 8.03
CA TYR A 383 14.49 -21.77 8.32
C TYR A 383 14.67 -20.82 7.15
N HIS A 384 15.16 -19.62 7.45
CA HIS A 384 15.64 -18.71 6.43
C HIS A 384 17.15 -18.87 6.33
N ALA A 385 17.67 -18.95 5.11
CA ALA A 385 19.10 -18.97 4.87
C ALA A 385 19.46 -18.08 3.69
N PRO A 386 20.66 -17.49 3.69
CA PRO A 386 21.20 -16.94 2.46
C PRO A 386 21.42 -18.08 1.45
N THR A 387 21.45 -17.76 0.17
CA THR A 387 21.64 -18.76 -0.90
C THR A 387 23.11 -18.98 -1.26
N GLY A 388 24.02 -18.16 -0.74
CA GLY A 388 25.39 -18.02 -1.23
C GLY A 388 25.56 -16.91 -2.26
N ILE A 389 24.49 -16.35 -2.81
CA ILE A 389 24.61 -15.33 -3.86
C ILE A 389 24.92 -13.97 -3.25
N ILE A 390 25.91 -13.27 -3.82
CA ILE A 390 26.30 -11.91 -3.40
C ILE A 390 25.65 -10.88 -4.35
N PRO A 391 24.68 -10.07 -3.86
CA PRO A 391 23.99 -9.08 -4.68
C PRO A 391 24.92 -8.02 -5.27
N ASN A 392 24.58 -7.50 -6.45
CA ASN A 392 25.36 -6.48 -7.14
C ASN A 392 25.42 -5.15 -6.37
N PHE A 393 24.33 -4.79 -5.68
CA PHE A 393 24.28 -3.54 -4.93
C PHE A 393 25.15 -3.51 -3.66
N VAL A 394 25.70 -4.65 -3.21
CA VAL A 394 26.52 -4.72 -1.98
C VAL A 394 27.71 -3.78 -2.03
N SER A 395 28.36 -3.62 -3.18
CA SER A 395 29.48 -2.69 -3.34
C SER A 395 29.06 -1.24 -3.03
N LYS A 396 27.85 -0.85 -3.48
CA LYS A 396 27.25 0.44 -3.15
C LYS A 396 26.89 0.51 -1.67
N ALA A 397 26.28 -0.53 -1.11
CA ALA A 397 25.92 -0.58 0.31
C ALA A 397 27.14 -0.39 1.23
N ARG A 398 28.27 -1.02 0.93
CA ARG A 398 29.53 -0.84 1.68
C ARG A 398 30.01 0.62 1.65
N ALA A 399 29.88 1.31 0.52
CA ALA A 399 30.21 2.73 0.42
C ALA A 399 29.28 3.63 1.28
N TYR A 400 28.09 3.13 1.62
CA TYR A 400 27.12 3.78 2.52
C TYR A 400 27.27 3.33 3.99
N GLY A 401 28.38 2.65 4.33
CA GLY A 401 28.69 2.25 5.71
C GLY A 401 28.23 0.84 6.10
N PHE A 402 27.64 0.07 5.18
CA PHE A 402 27.24 -1.33 5.42
C PHE A 402 28.41 -2.29 5.16
N HIS A 403 29.54 -2.08 5.86
CA HIS A 403 30.74 -2.90 5.72
C HIS A 403 30.56 -4.35 6.20
N ASP A 404 29.56 -4.57 7.05
CA ASP A 404 29.15 -5.87 7.57
C ASP A 404 28.54 -6.80 6.50
N LEU A 405 28.13 -6.27 5.34
CA LEU A 405 27.69 -7.06 4.20
C LEU A 405 28.90 -7.60 3.41
N ASP A 406 29.71 -8.43 4.07
CA ASP A 406 30.86 -9.12 3.47
C ASP A 406 30.47 -10.44 2.76
N GLU A 407 31.43 -11.20 2.24
CA GLU A 407 31.12 -12.48 1.60
C GLU A 407 30.57 -13.53 2.58
N SER A 408 31.03 -13.48 3.84
CA SER A 408 30.59 -14.39 4.90
C SER A 408 29.13 -14.15 5.28
N PHE A 409 28.64 -12.91 5.14
CA PHE A 409 27.25 -12.56 5.39
C PHE A 409 26.27 -13.38 4.53
N PHE A 410 26.67 -13.70 3.30
CA PHE A 410 25.86 -14.45 2.33
C PHE A 410 26.16 -15.96 2.32
N ASP A 411 27.09 -16.43 3.16
CA ASP A 411 27.45 -17.83 3.25
C ASP A 411 26.58 -18.56 4.31
N PRO A 412 25.80 -19.59 3.94
CA PRO A 412 25.01 -20.37 4.89
C PRO A 412 25.85 -20.98 6.02
N ALA A 413 27.10 -21.37 5.72
CA ALA A 413 28.00 -22.01 6.66
C ALA A 413 28.36 -21.10 7.84
N THR A 414 28.41 -19.78 7.62
CA THR A 414 28.62 -18.77 8.68
C THR A 414 27.61 -18.88 9.80
N TYR A 415 26.38 -19.32 9.49
CA TYR A 415 25.29 -19.42 10.43
C TYR A 415 25.04 -20.86 10.91
N GLY A 416 25.88 -21.82 10.51
CA GLY A 416 25.67 -23.24 10.80
C GLY A 416 24.35 -23.77 10.23
N LEU A 417 23.96 -23.23 9.07
CA LEU A 417 22.76 -23.60 8.32
C LEU A 417 23.19 -24.40 7.09
N PRO A 418 22.48 -25.49 6.75
CA PRO A 418 22.69 -26.13 5.47
C PRO A 418 22.31 -25.15 4.35
N PRO A 419 22.97 -25.21 3.17
CA PRO A 419 22.59 -24.39 2.05
C PRO A 419 21.17 -24.76 1.61
N PRO A 420 20.32 -23.77 1.28
CA PRO A 420 18.99 -24.07 0.79
C PRO A 420 19.08 -24.84 -0.53
N PRO A 421 18.09 -25.70 -0.84
CA PRO A 421 18.06 -26.44 -2.09
C PRO A 421 18.04 -25.43 -3.23
N THR A 422 18.95 -25.56 -4.20
CA THR A 422 18.99 -24.67 -5.35
C THR A 422 17.74 -24.83 -6.21
N PHE A 423 16.99 -23.74 -6.40
CA PHE A 423 15.90 -23.66 -7.37
C PHE A 423 16.36 -22.85 -8.60
N HIS A 424 17.35 -23.36 -9.33
CA HIS A 424 17.71 -22.77 -10.63
C HIS A 424 17.52 -23.80 -11.73
N ALA A 425 16.43 -23.63 -12.47
CA ALA A 425 16.25 -24.21 -13.79
C ALA A 425 17.08 -23.39 -14.80
N GLY A 426 18.29 -23.84 -15.10
CA GLY A 426 18.80 -23.87 -16.48
C GLY A 426 19.14 -22.57 -17.24
N GLU A 427 19.70 -21.52 -16.63
CA GLU A 427 20.23 -20.39 -17.42
C GLU A 427 21.71 -20.07 -17.12
N SER A 428 22.50 -19.87 -18.18
CA SER A 428 23.93 -19.57 -18.17
C SER A 428 24.18 -18.07 -17.95
N TYR A 429 24.52 -17.67 -16.74
CA TYR A 429 24.97 -16.31 -16.44
C TYR A 429 25.95 -16.28 -15.26
N SER A 430 26.74 -15.20 -15.17
CA SER A 430 27.69 -15.02 -14.07
C SER A 430 26.95 -14.70 -12.77
N VAL A 431 26.83 -15.70 -11.90
CA VAL A 431 26.41 -15.54 -10.51
C VAL A 431 27.66 -15.42 -9.66
N ARG A 432 27.71 -14.46 -8.73
CA ARG A 432 28.79 -14.39 -7.74
C ARG A 432 28.39 -15.21 -6.52
N TRP A 433 29.11 -16.30 -6.28
CA TRP A 433 28.87 -17.18 -5.14
C TRP A 433 29.83 -16.89 -3.98
N ALA A 434 29.35 -17.11 -2.77
CA ALA A 434 30.16 -17.17 -1.56
C ALA A 434 31.24 -18.26 -1.68
N PRO A 435 32.39 -18.10 -1.01
CA PRO A 435 33.53 -19.01 -1.17
C PRO A 435 33.21 -20.50 -1.01
N SER A 436 32.37 -20.89 -0.04
CA SER A 436 31.98 -22.29 0.21
C SER A 436 31.14 -22.90 -0.92
N LEU A 437 30.40 -22.08 -1.65
CA LEU A 437 29.44 -22.50 -2.68
C LEU A 437 29.94 -22.28 -4.12
N LYS A 438 31.20 -21.86 -4.31
CA LYS A 438 31.80 -21.65 -5.65
C LYS A 438 31.73 -22.86 -6.58
N HIS A 439 31.65 -24.07 -6.04
CA HIS A 439 31.46 -25.29 -6.85
C HIS A 439 30.17 -25.26 -7.68
N ARG A 440 29.15 -24.49 -7.27
CA ARG A 440 27.90 -24.29 -8.00
C ARG A 440 28.07 -23.49 -9.30
N GLU A 441 29.12 -22.66 -9.43
CA GLU A 441 29.45 -22.00 -10.71
C GLU A 441 29.72 -23.00 -11.83
N GLN A 442 30.23 -24.19 -11.46
CA GLN A 442 30.58 -25.25 -12.40
C GLN A 442 29.43 -26.25 -12.62
N GLY A 443 28.23 -25.97 -12.12
CA GLY A 443 27.07 -26.86 -12.21
C GLY A 443 27.22 -28.19 -11.48
N ARG A 444 28.18 -28.29 -10.54
CA ARG A 444 28.41 -29.53 -9.78
C ARG A 444 27.31 -29.70 -8.75
N PRO A 445 26.79 -30.94 -8.56
CA PRO A 445 25.78 -31.21 -7.55
C PRO A 445 26.33 -30.94 -6.15
N ASP A 446 25.42 -30.67 -5.21
CA ASP A 446 25.77 -30.47 -3.81
C ASP A 446 26.52 -31.72 -3.28
N PRO A 447 27.71 -31.54 -2.68
CA PRO A 447 28.46 -32.60 -2.02
C PRO A 447 27.64 -33.44 -1.02
N ASP A 448 27.98 -34.73 -0.86
CA ASP A 448 27.24 -35.65 0.02
C ASP A 448 27.22 -35.23 1.51
N HIS A 449 28.20 -34.45 1.98
CA HIS A 449 28.20 -33.94 3.35
C HIS A 449 26.99 -33.03 3.62
N PHE A 450 26.51 -32.27 2.63
CA PHE A 450 25.32 -31.44 2.82
C PHE A 450 24.08 -32.29 3.08
N LYS A 451 23.93 -33.46 2.44
CA LYS A 451 22.79 -34.36 2.71
C LYS A 451 22.77 -34.83 4.17
N GLN A 452 23.95 -35.11 4.74
CA GLN A 452 24.07 -35.51 6.14
C GLN A 452 23.78 -34.36 7.09
N GLU A 453 24.28 -33.16 6.79
CA GLU A 453 23.97 -31.93 7.54
C GLU A 453 22.48 -31.61 7.54
N TRP A 454 21.81 -31.78 6.40
CA TRP A 454 20.36 -31.61 6.26
C TRP A 454 19.57 -32.55 7.18
N ALA A 455 19.90 -33.83 7.20
CA ALA A 455 19.23 -34.81 8.06
C ALA A 455 19.44 -34.48 9.55
N ALA A 456 20.67 -34.10 9.93
CA ALA A 456 20.98 -33.67 11.30
C ALA A 456 20.23 -32.38 11.68
N PHE A 457 20.14 -31.44 10.75
CA PHE A 457 19.44 -30.16 10.93
C PHE A 457 17.93 -30.33 11.11
N GLU A 458 17.29 -31.23 10.35
CA GLU A 458 15.87 -31.56 10.54
C GLU A 458 15.60 -32.07 11.95
N GLN A 459 16.46 -32.97 12.47
CA GLN A 459 16.31 -33.48 13.84
C GLN A 459 16.50 -32.38 14.89
N ARG A 460 17.47 -31.48 14.68
CA ARG A 460 17.69 -30.31 15.54
C ARG A 460 16.45 -29.41 15.59
N LEU A 461 15.86 -29.07 14.43
CA LEU A 461 14.65 -28.25 14.38
C LEU A 461 13.47 -28.87 15.15
N LYS A 462 13.27 -30.19 15.03
CA LYS A 462 12.22 -30.89 15.79
C LYS A 462 12.49 -30.85 17.30
N GLN A 463 13.75 -31.01 17.70
CA GLN A 463 14.15 -30.94 19.10
C GLN A 463 13.97 -29.53 19.68
N ASP A 464 14.44 -28.50 18.97
CA ASP A 464 14.29 -27.10 19.37
C ASP A 464 12.81 -26.71 19.53
N ALA A 465 11.94 -27.19 18.63
CA ALA A 465 10.50 -26.96 18.73
C ALA A 465 9.89 -27.60 19.98
N ARG A 466 10.29 -28.84 20.33
CA ARG A 466 9.87 -29.52 21.55
C ARG A 466 10.36 -28.78 22.80
N ASP A 467 11.61 -28.35 22.81
CA ASP A 467 12.20 -27.64 23.94
C ASP A 467 11.56 -26.25 24.13
N ALA A 468 11.26 -25.54 23.04
CA ALA A 468 10.53 -24.28 23.08
C ALA A 468 9.10 -24.46 23.62
N LYS A 469 8.43 -25.57 23.26
CA LYS A 469 7.10 -25.92 23.81
C LYS A 469 7.18 -26.25 25.30
N ALA A 470 8.17 -27.04 25.72
CA ALA A 470 8.41 -27.36 27.13
C ALA A 470 8.75 -26.11 27.96
N GLY A 471 9.58 -25.21 27.44
CA GLY A 471 9.92 -23.94 28.08
C GLY A 471 8.72 -22.99 28.20
N LYS A 472 7.87 -22.90 27.17
CA LYS A 472 6.61 -22.14 27.24
C LYS A 472 5.62 -22.75 28.24
N ALA A 473 5.54 -24.08 28.32
CA ALA A 473 4.70 -24.78 29.29
C ALA A 473 5.19 -24.57 30.74
N ALA A 474 6.51 -24.50 30.95
CA ALA A 474 7.10 -24.20 32.25
C ALA A 474 6.95 -22.72 32.67
N ALA A 475 6.82 -21.79 31.71
CA ALA A 475 6.65 -20.37 31.95
C ALA A 475 5.18 -19.91 32.12
N ALA A 476 4.20 -20.76 31.84
CA ALA A 476 2.79 -20.44 31.96
C ALA A 476 2.23 -20.90 33.33
N PRO A 477 1.87 -20.00 34.27
CA PRO A 477 1.11 -20.42 35.43
C PRO A 477 -0.28 -20.91 34.98
N PRO A 478 -0.87 -21.92 35.63
CA PRO A 478 -2.22 -22.36 35.29
C PRO A 478 -3.20 -21.19 35.48
N PRO A 479 -4.17 -21.00 34.56
CA PRO A 479 -5.21 -20.00 34.77
C PRO A 479 -5.96 -20.36 36.06
N PRO A 480 -6.28 -19.36 36.93
CA PRO A 480 -7.10 -19.65 38.09
C PRO A 480 -8.42 -20.28 37.64
N PRO A 481 -8.93 -21.30 38.33
CA PRO A 481 -10.23 -21.86 38.02
C PRO A 481 -11.26 -20.72 38.06
N ALA A 482 -12.07 -20.63 37.00
CA ALA A 482 -13.14 -19.64 36.93
C ALA A 482 -13.97 -19.73 38.23
N PRO A 483 -14.23 -18.61 38.91
CA PRO A 483 -15.04 -18.65 40.12
C PRO A 483 -16.41 -19.23 39.76
N ALA A 484 -16.81 -20.28 40.47
CA ALA A 484 -18.17 -20.80 40.37
C ALA A 484 -19.13 -19.66 40.73
N VAL A 485 -19.87 -19.18 39.73
CA VAL A 485 -20.92 -18.19 39.92
C VAL A 485 -22.04 -18.86 40.71
N GLN A 486 -21.97 -18.77 42.04
CA GLN A 486 -23.12 -19.02 42.90
C GLN A 486 -24.04 -17.82 42.77
N VAL A 487 -25.16 -18.02 42.08
CA VAL A 487 -26.26 -17.05 42.03
C VAL A 487 -26.87 -16.97 43.42
N GLN A 488 -26.42 -16.02 44.23
CA GLN A 488 -27.14 -15.56 45.42
C GLN A 488 -28.14 -14.50 44.98
N VAL A 489 -29.43 -14.80 45.15
CA VAL A 489 -30.53 -13.84 45.07
C VAL A 489 -30.55 -13.05 46.39
N PRO A 490 -30.26 -11.73 46.42
CA PRO A 490 -30.38 -10.96 47.64
C PRO A 490 -31.81 -10.43 47.81
N ALA A 491 -32.33 -10.59 49.03
CA ALA A 491 -33.60 -10.07 49.47
C ALA A 491 -33.65 -8.53 49.53
N SER A 492 -34.86 -8.02 49.38
CA SER A 492 -35.29 -6.61 49.41
C SER A 492 -34.86 -5.84 50.67
N HIS A 493 -34.33 -4.63 50.46
CA HIS A 493 -34.15 -3.62 51.51
C HIS A 493 -34.42 -2.18 51.00
N PRO A 494 -34.67 -1.22 51.91
CA PRO A 494 -35.84 -0.34 51.84
C PRO A 494 -35.58 1.05 51.23
N THR A 495 -36.71 1.68 50.86
CA THR A 495 -36.86 2.98 50.21
C THR A 495 -36.32 4.15 51.06
N PRO A 496 -35.56 5.11 50.47
CA PRO A 496 -35.19 6.36 51.14
C PRO A 496 -36.29 7.44 51.03
N PRO A 497 -36.31 8.44 51.94
CA PRO A 497 -37.36 9.47 52.01
C PRO A 497 -37.22 10.56 50.92
N PRO A 498 -38.30 11.31 50.61
CA PRO A 498 -38.34 12.21 49.46
C PRO A 498 -37.58 13.52 49.72
N SER A 499 -36.59 13.83 48.89
CA SER A 499 -35.94 15.14 48.83
C SER A 499 -36.73 16.13 47.97
N ALA A 500 -36.83 17.36 48.45
CA ALA A 500 -37.62 18.46 47.90
C ALA A 500 -37.30 18.81 46.42
N ARG A 501 -38.36 19.13 45.67
CA ARG A 501 -38.32 19.61 44.27
C ARG A 501 -37.56 20.94 44.16
N ALA A 502 -36.46 20.95 43.40
CA ALA A 502 -35.89 22.17 42.83
C ALA A 502 -36.70 22.59 41.59
N ARG A 503 -37.04 23.88 41.49
CA ARG A 503 -37.75 24.48 40.35
C ARG A 503 -36.88 24.47 39.08
N PRO A 504 -37.46 24.27 37.88
CA PRO A 504 -36.76 24.50 36.62
C PRO A 504 -36.56 26.02 36.37
N PRO A 505 -35.50 26.43 35.65
CA PRO A 505 -35.25 27.83 35.32
C PRO A 505 -36.25 28.36 34.27
N GLU A 506 -36.60 29.64 34.38
CA GLU A 506 -37.52 30.36 33.48
C GLU A 506 -36.98 30.50 32.05
N PRO A 507 -37.87 30.50 31.03
CA PRO A 507 -37.49 30.80 29.65
C PRO A 507 -37.23 32.31 29.45
N PRO A 508 -36.35 32.70 28.50
CA PRO A 508 -36.11 34.11 28.19
C PRO A 508 -37.33 34.77 27.54
N PRO A 509 -37.49 36.10 27.66
CA PRO A 509 -38.70 36.81 27.23
C PRO A 509 -38.85 36.87 25.71
N ALA A 510 -40.10 36.82 25.26
CA ALA A 510 -40.50 36.88 23.86
C ALA A 510 -40.17 38.24 23.22
N VAL A 511 -39.54 38.19 22.04
CA VAL A 511 -39.32 39.35 21.15
C VAL A 511 -40.62 39.65 20.39
N LYS A 512 -41.08 40.90 20.45
CA LYS A 512 -42.28 41.38 19.75
C LYS A 512 -42.09 41.36 18.21
N PRO A 513 -43.15 41.08 17.43
CA PRO A 513 -43.08 41.13 15.97
C PRO A 513 -43.00 42.57 15.47
N ALA A 514 -42.08 42.83 14.54
CA ALA A 514 -41.98 44.11 13.84
C ALA A 514 -43.02 44.19 12.71
N THR A 515 -43.66 45.35 12.62
CA THR A 515 -44.67 45.79 11.64
C THR A 515 -44.14 45.75 10.20
N PRO A 516 -44.97 45.46 9.17
CA PRO A 516 -44.50 45.29 7.81
C PRO A 516 -44.18 46.62 7.12
N VAL A 517 -42.98 46.73 6.55
CA VAL A 517 -42.57 47.86 5.70
C VAL A 517 -42.99 47.59 4.26
N ALA A 518 -43.59 48.62 3.65
CA ALA A 518 -44.16 48.62 2.31
C ALA A 518 -43.15 48.32 1.18
N ARG A 519 -43.63 47.61 0.16
CA ARG A 519 -42.94 47.34 -1.12
C ARG A 519 -42.72 48.63 -1.93
N PRO A 520 -41.51 48.88 -2.48
CA PRO A 520 -41.34 49.82 -3.57
C PRO A 520 -41.85 49.24 -4.90
N ALA A 521 -42.35 50.12 -5.77
CA ALA A 521 -42.97 49.83 -7.06
C ALA A 521 -42.01 49.17 -8.07
N ALA A 522 -42.60 48.34 -8.94
CA ALA A 522 -41.93 47.63 -10.02
C ALA A 522 -41.37 48.60 -11.09
N ALA A 523 -40.10 48.41 -11.45
CA ALA A 523 -39.48 49.06 -12.60
C ALA A 523 -39.80 48.29 -13.88
N THR A 524 -40.09 49.06 -14.94
CA THR A 524 -40.47 48.63 -16.29
C THR A 524 -39.36 47.80 -16.96
N PRO A 525 -39.68 46.70 -17.67
CA PRO A 525 -38.67 45.92 -18.39
C PRO A 525 -38.18 46.64 -19.66
N PRO A 526 -36.89 46.54 -20.02
CA PRO A 526 -36.37 47.08 -21.26
C PRO A 526 -36.79 46.24 -22.48
N ARG A 527 -36.95 46.93 -23.63
CA ARG A 527 -37.34 46.39 -24.94
C ARG A 527 -36.35 45.33 -25.46
N PRO A 528 -36.81 44.28 -26.18
CA PRO A 528 -35.91 43.31 -26.80
C PRO A 528 -35.19 43.90 -28.04
N PRO A 529 -33.93 43.50 -28.31
CA PRO A 529 -33.25 43.79 -29.57
C PRO A 529 -33.77 42.90 -30.72
N PRO A 530 -33.62 43.33 -31.99
CA PRO A 530 -34.16 42.61 -33.14
C PRO A 530 -33.39 41.31 -33.45
N ALA A 531 -34.11 40.33 -33.98
CA ALA A 531 -33.61 39.01 -34.39
C ALA A 531 -32.56 39.11 -35.51
N MET A 532 -31.51 38.27 -35.41
CA MET A 532 -30.55 37.98 -36.47
C MET A 532 -30.32 36.46 -36.50
N ASP A 533 -30.38 35.91 -37.70
CA ASP A 533 -30.40 34.50 -38.06
C ASP A 533 -29.15 33.71 -37.62
N ASP A 534 -29.37 32.46 -37.18
CA ASP A 534 -28.38 31.40 -37.09
C ASP A 534 -28.14 30.81 -38.50
N ASP A 535 -26.97 31.05 -39.10
CA ASP A 535 -26.20 30.08 -39.91
C ASP A 535 -24.87 30.69 -40.38
N ALA A 536 -23.77 30.38 -39.68
CA ALA A 536 -22.41 30.49 -40.22
C ALA A 536 -21.39 29.82 -39.29
N THR A 537 -21.16 28.52 -39.49
CA THR A 537 -20.03 27.79 -38.89
C THR A 537 -18.76 28.01 -39.74
N PRO A 538 -17.66 28.56 -39.21
CA PRO A 538 -16.39 28.60 -39.96
C PRO A 538 -15.61 27.26 -39.84
N PRO A 539 -14.93 26.80 -40.91
CA PRO A 539 -14.33 25.46 -40.97
C PRO A 539 -12.94 25.37 -40.29
N PRO A 540 -12.49 24.14 -39.93
CA PRO A 540 -11.25 23.90 -39.19
C PRO A 540 -9.97 24.06 -40.05
N THR A 541 -8.92 24.54 -39.40
CA THR A 541 -7.57 24.72 -39.95
C THR A 541 -6.87 23.39 -40.29
N ARG A 542 -6.19 23.42 -41.44
CA ARG A 542 -5.63 22.31 -42.23
C ARG A 542 -4.33 21.71 -41.64
N ASN A 543 -4.27 20.38 -41.59
CA ASN A 543 -3.06 19.57 -41.37
C ASN A 543 -2.23 19.53 -42.68
N PRO A 544 -0.90 19.81 -42.68
CA PRO A 544 -0.14 19.97 -43.92
C PRO A 544 0.41 18.68 -44.55
N PHE A 545 -0.02 17.50 -44.13
CA PHE A 545 0.38 16.24 -44.80
C PHE A 545 -0.80 15.27 -44.93
N ALA A 546 -1.70 15.51 -45.88
CA ALA A 546 -2.56 14.45 -46.44
C ALA A 546 -3.24 14.88 -47.75
N GLU A 547 -3.38 13.88 -48.63
CA GLU A 547 -4.21 13.76 -49.86
C GLU A 547 -3.52 14.16 -51.18
N ALA A 548 -3.54 13.36 -52.26
CA ALA A 548 -4.45 12.28 -52.71
C ALA A 548 -3.81 11.47 -53.88
N PRO A 549 -4.53 10.63 -54.68
CA PRO A 549 -5.33 9.43 -54.40
C PRO A 549 -5.01 8.21 -55.34
N GLU A 550 -5.69 7.07 -55.13
CA GLU A 550 -5.66 5.85 -55.96
C GLU A 550 -6.43 5.96 -57.30
N GLU A 551 -5.89 5.35 -58.38
CA GLU A 551 -6.53 4.29 -59.21
C GLU A 551 -5.80 4.11 -60.57
N THR A 552 -5.17 2.96 -60.83
CA THR A 552 -5.39 2.09 -62.03
C THR A 552 -4.46 0.86 -62.01
N ARG A 553 -5.04 -0.31 -62.35
CA ARG A 553 -4.38 -1.62 -62.52
C ARG A 553 -3.35 -1.61 -63.67
N THR A 554 -2.19 -2.26 -63.52
CA THR A 554 -1.68 -3.36 -64.38
C THR A 554 -0.22 -3.77 -64.07
N ALA A 555 0.01 -5.10 -64.12
CA ALA A 555 1.25 -5.83 -64.45
C ALA A 555 2.53 -5.75 -63.56
N ILE A 556 2.97 -6.94 -63.13
CA ILE A 556 4.30 -7.33 -62.59
C ILE A 556 5.32 -7.41 -63.77
N PRO A 557 6.61 -7.01 -63.62
CA PRO A 557 7.70 -8.01 -63.45
C PRO A 557 8.92 -7.60 -62.57
N THR A 558 9.41 -8.59 -61.80
CA THR A 558 10.82 -8.97 -61.45
C THR A 558 11.95 -7.98 -61.11
N GLU A 559 12.62 -8.30 -60.00
CA GLU A 559 14.07 -8.25 -59.65
C GLU A 559 14.93 -7.00 -59.93
N ALA A 560 15.55 -6.46 -58.86
CA ALA A 560 16.95 -6.03 -58.87
C ALA A 560 17.55 -5.98 -57.44
N LYS A 561 18.69 -6.66 -57.27
CA LYS A 561 19.59 -6.70 -56.09
C LYS A 561 20.31 -5.37 -55.88
N VAL A 562 20.64 -5.04 -54.63
CA VAL A 562 21.85 -4.25 -54.30
C VAL A 562 22.49 -4.84 -53.04
N GLU A 563 23.81 -5.07 -53.14
CA GLU A 563 24.71 -5.80 -52.26
C GLU A 563 25.11 -5.03 -51.00
N VAL A 564 25.38 -5.75 -49.92
CA VAL A 564 26.13 -5.27 -48.75
C VAL A 564 27.40 -6.11 -48.67
N SER A 565 28.55 -5.44 -48.76
CA SER A 565 29.88 -6.05 -48.79
C SER A 565 30.29 -6.56 -47.41
N GLU A 566 30.52 -7.88 -47.32
CA GLU A 566 31.25 -8.55 -46.25
C GLU A 566 32.75 -8.43 -46.51
N ASP A 567 33.40 -7.44 -45.91
CA ASP A 567 34.85 -7.43 -45.71
C ASP A 567 35.09 -6.61 -44.44
N LEU A 568 35.37 -7.31 -43.34
CA LEU A 568 36.15 -6.90 -42.15
C LEU A 568 35.85 -7.82 -40.95
N LEU A 569 35.87 -9.14 -41.19
CA LEU A 569 36.05 -10.16 -40.16
C LEU A 569 37.21 -11.07 -40.55
N ALA A 570 38.40 -10.77 -40.07
CA ALA A 570 39.50 -11.72 -39.95
C ALA A 570 40.38 -11.30 -38.75
N GLU A 571 40.59 -12.26 -37.85
CA GLU A 571 41.29 -12.18 -36.58
C GLU A 571 42.82 -12.04 -36.76
N ASP A 572 43.52 -11.42 -35.80
CA ASP A 572 44.91 -11.79 -35.51
C ASP A 572 45.30 -11.49 -34.04
N ASP A 573 45.96 -12.48 -33.44
CA ASP A 573 46.45 -12.58 -32.06
C ASP A 573 47.88 -12.01 -31.95
N GLY A 574 48.16 -11.14 -30.97
CA GLY A 574 49.55 -10.79 -30.61
C GLY A 574 49.70 -9.60 -29.62
N PRO A 575 50.62 -9.65 -28.64
CA PRO A 575 50.61 -8.73 -27.50
C PRO A 575 51.36 -7.43 -27.80
N SER A 576 50.69 -6.28 -27.68
CA SER A 576 51.32 -4.95 -27.81
C SER A 576 51.38 -4.22 -26.47
N THR A 577 52.62 -4.00 -26.02
CA THR A 577 53.01 -3.22 -24.85
C THR A 577 53.00 -1.72 -25.17
N VAL A 578 51.93 -0.99 -24.84
CA VAL A 578 51.91 0.48 -24.77
C VAL A 578 50.90 0.94 -23.70
N PRO A 579 51.27 1.82 -22.74
CA PRO A 579 50.33 2.28 -21.71
C PRO A 579 49.36 3.34 -22.27
N PRO A 580 48.09 3.38 -21.82
CA PRO A 580 47.10 4.30 -22.36
C PRO A 580 47.35 5.76 -21.92
N ARG A 581 47.34 6.67 -22.90
CA ARG A 581 47.38 8.13 -22.68
C ARG A 581 46.06 8.61 -22.06
N ARG A 582 46.15 9.44 -21.01
CA ARG A 582 45.01 10.14 -20.38
C ARG A 582 44.32 11.09 -21.38
N PRO A 583 42.97 11.15 -21.40
CA PRO A 583 42.26 12.23 -22.07
C PRO A 583 42.40 13.55 -21.28
N PRO A 584 42.37 14.72 -21.94
CA PRO A 584 42.46 16.01 -21.28
C PRO A 584 41.20 16.33 -20.45
N PRO A 585 41.31 17.14 -19.38
CA PRO A 585 40.19 17.43 -18.49
C PRO A 585 39.14 18.33 -19.16
N PHE A 586 37.87 17.97 -18.94
CA PHE A 586 36.69 18.72 -19.37
C PHE A 586 36.55 20.01 -18.54
N THR A 587 36.58 21.17 -19.18
CA THR A 587 36.30 22.47 -18.55
C THR A 587 34.80 22.77 -18.61
N PRO A 588 34.10 23.01 -17.49
CA PRO A 588 32.68 23.39 -17.53
C PRO A 588 32.52 24.86 -17.96
N PRO A 589 31.43 25.23 -18.67
CA PRO A 589 31.20 26.60 -19.10
C PRO A 589 30.92 27.55 -17.92
N SER A 590 31.43 28.77 -18.05
CA SER A 590 31.37 29.85 -17.06
C SER A 590 29.94 30.29 -16.71
N ARG A 591 29.66 30.35 -15.40
CA ARG A 591 28.42 30.85 -14.81
C ARG A 591 28.29 32.37 -15.03
N ALA A 592 27.19 32.82 -15.63
CA ALA A 592 26.83 34.23 -15.72
C ALA A 592 26.60 34.84 -14.32
N PRO A 593 26.93 36.12 -14.08
CA PRO A 593 26.88 36.71 -12.75
C PRO A 593 25.44 37.03 -12.32
N SER A 594 25.12 36.74 -11.06
CA SER A 594 23.89 37.18 -10.38
C SER A 594 24.01 38.65 -9.95
N PRO A 595 23.02 39.51 -10.18
CA PRO A 595 22.99 40.84 -9.57
C PRO A 595 22.34 40.81 -8.18
N ASN A 596 23.03 41.45 -7.24
CA ASN A 596 22.63 41.69 -5.85
C ASN A 596 21.40 42.62 -5.72
N LEU A 597 20.69 42.45 -4.60
CA LEU A 597 19.66 43.35 -4.09
C LEU A 597 20.19 44.77 -3.81
N ALA A 598 19.44 45.81 -4.19
CA ALA A 598 18.70 46.69 -3.26
C ALA A 598 18.14 47.97 -3.93
N THR A 599 16.99 48.42 -3.39
CA THR A 599 16.35 49.76 -3.46
C THR A 599 15.28 50.02 -4.55
N GLY A 600 14.05 50.34 -4.09
CA GLY A 600 13.16 51.29 -4.78
C GLY A 600 11.79 50.80 -5.28
N ALA A 601 10.73 51.16 -4.53
CA ALA A 601 9.34 51.40 -4.95
C ALA A 601 8.38 50.21 -5.23
N ARG A 602 7.33 50.11 -4.39
CA ARG A 602 6.09 49.35 -4.61
C ARG A 602 5.17 50.05 -5.62
N PRO A 603 4.41 49.29 -6.44
CA PRO A 603 3.08 49.72 -6.88
C PRO A 603 1.95 48.81 -6.35
N ALA A 604 0.76 49.38 -6.32
CA ALA A 604 -0.44 48.95 -5.59
C ALA A 604 -1.18 47.73 -6.16
N LEU A 605 -1.90 47.05 -5.26
CA LEU A 605 -2.84 45.95 -5.51
C LEU A 605 -4.07 46.40 -6.31
N GLY A 606 -4.35 45.71 -7.42
CA GLY A 606 -5.67 45.68 -8.08
C GLY A 606 -6.43 44.41 -7.70
N ALA A 607 -7.67 44.58 -7.22
CA ALA A 607 -8.54 43.52 -6.74
C ALA A 607 -8.87 42.44 -7.80
N ARG A 608 -8.76 41.15 -7.43
CA ARG A 608 -9.23 40.02 -8.24
C ARG A 608 -10.65 39.62 -7.84
N ARG A 609 -11.48 39.38 -8.85
CA ARG A 609 -12.90 38.97 -8.82
C ARG A 609 -13.13 37.64 -8.07
N PRO A 610 -14.33 37.42 -7.50
CA PRO A 610 -14.73 36.12 -6.96
C PRO A 610 -15.13 35.13 -8.07
N PRO A 611 -15.09 33.80 -7.81
CA PRO A 611 -15.43 32.76 -8.78
C PRO A 611 -16.95 32.63 -9.03
N PRO A 612 -17.39 32.12 -10.20
CA PRO A 612 -18.81 31.98 -10.53
C PRO A 612 -19.46 30.80 -9.77
N SER A 613 -20.67 31.06 -9.26
CA SER A 613 -21.59 30.11 -8.63
C SER A 613 -22.32 29.23 -9.65
N ARG A 614 -22.50 27.94 -9.32
CA ARG A 614 -23.34 26.97 -10.08
C ARG A 614 -24.84 27.33 -9.99
N PRO A 615 -25.64 27.05 -11.03
CA PRO A 615 -27.10 27.19 -10.98
C PRO A 615 -27.78 25.98 -10.31
N ALA A 616 -28.94 26.24 -9.70
CA ALA A 616 -29.90 25.27 -9.17
C ALA A 616 -30.92 24.85 -10.28
N PRO A 617 -31.66 23.74 -10.12
CA PRO A 617 -32.53 23.21 -11.17
C PRO A 617 -33.89 23.92 -11.21
N GLU A 618 -34.39 24.23 -12.41
CA GLU A 618 -35.76 24.67 -12.63
C GLU A 618 -36.70 23.47 -12.80
N SER A 619 -37.88 23.67 -12.23
CA SER A 619 -39.08 22.85 -12.20
C SER A 619 -39.99 23.18 -13.38
N ASP A 620 -40.42 22.17 -14.14
CA ASP A 620 -41.50 22.29 -15.13
C ASP A 620 -42.74 21.52 -14.62
N GLU A 621 -43.75 22.29 -14.20
CA GLU A 621 -45.20 22.04 -14.16
C GLU A 621 -45.76 23.20 -15.04
N ASP A 622 -46.70 23.11 -15.97
CA ASP A 622 -47.81 22.20 -16.31
C ASP A 622 -48.15 22.44 -17.80
N ASP A 623 -48.80 21.49 -18.49
CA ASP A 623 -50.18 21.75 -18.93
C ASP A 623 -50.94 20.47 -19.35
N ASP A 624 -52.19 20.46 -18.93
CA ASP A 624 -53.21 19.43 -18.98
C ASP A 624 -54.13 19.66 -20.19
N SER A 625 -54.57 18.60 -20.88
CA SER A 625 -55.96 18.53 -21.38
C SER A 625 -56.34 17.14 -21.92
N THR A 626 -57.10 16.43 -21.08
CA THR A 626 -58.43 15.83 -21.35
C THR A 626 -58.67 14.61 -22.26
N GLN A 627 -59.17 13.56 -21.57
CA GLN A 627 -60.41 12.76 -21.78
C GLN A 627 -60.49 11.65 -22.85
N GLY A 628 -60.94 10.46 -22.41
CA GLY A 628 -61.73 9.53 -23.24
C GLY A 628 -61.67 8.02 -22.94
N SER A 629 -62.41 7.58 -21.92
CA SER A 629 -63.09 6.27 -21.65
C SER A 629 -62.89 4.98 -22.48
N ASN A 630 -63.12 3.85 -21.76
CA ASN A 630 -63.43 2.44 -22.15
C ASN A 630 -62.20 1.57 -22.51
N GLY A 631 -62.01 0.35 -22.03
CA GLY A 631 -62.90 -0.68 -21.47
C GLY A 631 -62.65 -1.98 -22.24
N GLY A 632 -62.36 -3.09 -21.56
CA GLY A 632 -62.46 -4.44 -22.17
C GLY A 632 -61.18 -5.29 -22.21
N SER A 633 -61.30 -6.46 -21.60
CA SER A 633 -60.46 -7.65 -21.62
C SER A 633 -60.00 -8.15 -22.99
N GLU A 634 -58.82 -8.79 -23.08
CA GLU A 634 -58.75 -10.20 -23.54
C GLU A 634 -57.38 -10.86 -23.30
N LYS A 635 -57.46 -12.17 -23.07
CA LYS A 635 -56.39 -13.15 -22.89
C LYS A 635 -55.65 -13.37 -24.20
N THR A 636 -54.32 -13.58 -24.18
CA THR A 636 -53.71 -14.60 -25.05
C THR A 636 -52.41 -15.13 -24.44
N GLN A 637 -52.43 -16.41 -24.06
CA GLN A 637 -51.25 -17.24 -23.89
C GLN A 637 -50.76 -17.70 -25.27
N ILE A 638 -49.47 -17.61 -25.57
CA ILE A 638 -48.79 -18.57 -26.46
C ILE A 638 -47.41 -18.91 -25.88
N ARG A 639 -47.15 -20.22 -25.77
CA ARG A 639 -45.93 -20.89 -25.31
C ARG A 639 -44.94 -21.14 -26.49
N PRO A 640 -43.68 -21.56 -26.22
CA PRO A 640 -42.50 -21.35 -27.07
C PRO A 640 -42.10 -22.56 -27.92
N ALA A 641 -41.16 -22.37 -28.87
CA ALA A 641 -40.32 -23.42 -29.50
C ALA A 641 -39.14 -22.77 -30.29
N PRO A 642 -38.10 -23.51 -30.72
CA PRO A 642 -37.18 -24.30 -29.89
C PRO A 642 -35.68 -24.11 -30.28
N SER A 643 -34.85 -24.88 -29.58
CA SER A 643 -33.40 -25.10 -29.68
C SER A 643 -32.82 -25.43 -31.06
N GLU A 644 -31.66 -24.85 -31.38
CA GLU A 644 -30.68 -25.45 -32.29
C GLU A 644 -29.24 -25.32 -31.74
N ARG A 645 -28.56 -26.47 -31.72
CA ARG A 645 -27.11 -26.74 -31.70
C ARG A 645 -26.94 -27.95 -32.64
N PRO A 646 -25.73 -28.35 -33.07
CA PRO A 646 -24.49 -27.60 -33.36
C PRO A 646 -23.83 -28.05 -34.70
N ARG A 647 -22.74 -27.39 -35.11
CA ARG A 647 -21.56 -27.84 -35.92
C ARG A 647 -20.88 -26.56 -36.45
N ARG A 648 -19.58 -26.30 -36.38
CA ARG A 648 -18.35 -27.12 -36.32
C ARG A 648 -17.35 -26.52 -35.34
#